data_AF-A0AAU2HNY1-F1
#
_entry.id   AF-A0AAU2HNY1-F1
#
_cell.length_a   1.000
_cell.length_b   1.000
_cell.length_c   1.000
_cell.angle_alpha   90.00
_cell.angle_beta   90.00
_cell.angle_gamma   90.00
#
_symmetry.space_group_name_H-M   'P 1'
#
loop_
_entity.id
_entity.type
_entity.pdbx_description
1 polymer ?
#
loop_
_entity_poly.entity_id
_entity_poly.type
_entity_poly.pdbx_seq_one_letter_code
_entity_poly.pdbx_strand_id
1 'polypeptide(L)'
;MSLSRLCLLTSLTSLVAGALIAPLPPLSYAAAPLPPSSTACGRDTDPAWAPTSTRFGAAAGYDPYVGNGYLAHRVPARGAGYAASGGKTGWPLFTPRYDGAFVSGLFGRDKNLAAGREVIAALPSWTTLDVRVGNETYGSATPPGRISHYRQTVFLRCGLVRTSLRWTTAEGRATDLTYEVLADRSDVHTGAVRLRMTPHWSGTATVTGRLDPRGARRITLNDDGTFRTQGTGTAGAIVQTMRTGGSKSAQVRGTDRVSSTVRVRNGRTYTFEKYVGVDTALTSSAPRTAAGEASRRAARRGWSGVLAANAAAWRQAWAADISVPDSPELQRWLRSAQYGLLASTRTGSRDSIAPAGLTSDNYAGLVFWDAETWMYPALLATRPELARSVVEYRYRTRGAARTNAQKLGFRGLFYPWTSASKGNLWTECQSWDPPHCLTQNHLQGDVSLAVWQYYLATGDRDWLAGHGWPLLRGIADFWASRATANGDGSYSVKDVAGPDEYSNGVTDGVFTNAVAATALRNATRAAQLLGHPAPAGWTRVADGLRIPYDPKRKLFLQYAGYNGSTIKQADAVLLIYPLEWPMEPGARASTLDYYAARTDPDGPAMTDSVHAIDAATIGEAGCATYTYLQRAVRPFMRGPYALFSEARGAKAGAQDPLSGSPAQDFLTGKGGFLQVFTHGLTGLRLREDGVRLDPLLPPQLGKGVTLTGLRYRGRTYDIAIGPVTTTVRLISGAPFTVHTPTGPRLLTGTLALATRRPDLARTTDAARCRPVTATSEIPGLYAAAAVDGSPATSWSPAGATGALTVDLGRAAPVTSIEPEWADVPPSSYRLETSSDGTHWQPYRAGAVARQVRLTVESEDAQKPAGVRELRVAQP
;
A
#
# COMPACT_ATOMS: atom_id res chain seq x y z
N MET A 1 -21.05 51.28 -39.14
CA MET A 1 -20.85 52.41 -40.08
C MET A 1 -19.43 52.95 -39.89
N SER A 2 -18.70 53.14 -41.00
CA SER A 2 -17.42 53.89 -41.23
C SER A 2 -16.16 53.52 -40.40
N LEU A 3 -15.00 53.07 -40.92
CA LEU A 3 -13.97 53.68 -41.83
C LEU A 3 -13.54 55.10 -41.35
N SER A 4 -12.27 55.54 -41.21
CA SER A 4 -10.94 55.16 -41.70
C SER A 4 -9.85 56.09 -41.09
N ARG A 5 -8.57 55.61 -41.00
CA ARG A 5 -7.25 56.27 -41.31
C ARG A 5 -6.89 57.65 -40.64
N LEU A 6 -5.65 58.11 -40.37
CA LEU A 6 -4.34 58.05 -41.04
C LEU A 6 -3.23 58.73 -40.14
N CYS A 7 -2.05 58.11 -39.98
CA CYS A 7 -0.64 58.59 -40.17
C CYS A 7 -0.11 59.97 -39.69
N LEU A 8 1.10 59.95 -39.07
CA LEU A 8 2.40 60.61 -39.46
C LEU A 8 3.37 60.54 -38.23
N LEU A 9 4.55 59.89 -38.16
CA LEU A 9 5.83 59.83 -38.91
C LEU A 9 6.77 61.05 -38.79
N THR A 10 7.90 60.85 -38.07
CA THR A 10 9.34 61.15 -38.37
C THR A 10 10.11 61.25 -37.03
N SER A 11 11.35 60.77 -36.81
CA SER A 11 12.57 60.84 -37.63
C SER A 11 13.64 59.77 -37.25
N LEU A 12 14.45 59.38 -38.25
CA LEU A 12 15.54 58.37 -38.25
C LEU A 12 16.86 58.86 -37.61
N THR A 13 17.64 57.93 -37.01
CA THR A 13 19.01 57.46 -37.41
C THR A 13 19.59 56.59 -36.28
N SER A 14 20.03 55.35 -36.50
CA SER A 14 21.41 55.04 -36.94
C SER A 14 21.59 53.56 -37.34
N LEU A 15 22.55 53.39 -38.25
CA LEU A 15 23.15 52.25 -38.93
C LEU A 15 23.05 50.80 -38.42
N VAL A 16 23.05 49.97 -39.47
CA VAL A 16 23.06 48.50 -39.60
C VAL A 16 24.49 47.92 -39.49
N ALA A 17 24.61 46.75 -38.87
CA ALA A 17 25.59 45.73 -39.21
C ALA A 17 24.85 44.41 -39.45
N GLY A 18 25.00 43.84 -40.65
CA GLY A 18 24.29 42.66 -41.10
C GLY A 18 24.91 41.35 -40.63
N ALA A 19 24.06 40.36 -40.38
CA ALA A 19 24.42 38.95 -40.38
C ALA A 19 23.33 38.16 -41.11
N LEU A 20 23.73 37.49 -42.20
CA LEU A 20 22.91 36.54 -42.95
C LEU A 20 22.49 35.38 -42.03
N ILE A 21 21.18 35.14 -41.91
CA ILE A 21 20.65 33.90 -41.33
C ILE A 21 20.22 33.00 -42.49
N ALA A 22 21.03 31.97 -42.75
CA ALA A 22 20.63 30.84 -43.60
C ALA A 22 19.58 29.98 -42.87
N PRO A 23 18.61 29.37 -43.58
CA PRO A 23 17.66 28.46 -42.96
C PRO A 23 18.36 27.16 -42.56
N LEU A 24 18.42 26.87 -41.26
CA LEU A 24 18.92 25.59 -40.75
C LEU A 24 17.97 24.45 -41.18
N PRO A 25 18.50 23.33 -41.70
CA PRO A 25 17.69 22.17 -42.01
C PRO A 25 17.18 21.51 -40.71
N PRO A 26 16.07 20.77 -40.76
CA PRO A 26 15.50 20.12 -39.59
C PRO A 26 16.52 19.15 -38.97
N LEU A 27 16.72 19.28 -37.66
CA LEU A 27 17.56 18.40 -36.85
C LEU A 27 17.00 16.96 -36.92
N SER A 28 17.58 16.15 -37.79
CA SER A 28 17.47 14.69 -37.74
C SER A 28 18.15 14.20 -36.46
N TYR A 29 17.35 13.93 -35.42
CA TYR A 29 17.82 13.16 -34.26
C TYR A 29 18.10 11.73 -34.71
N ALA A 30 19.37 11.43 -35.02
CA ALA A 30 19.84 10.06 -35.10
C ALA A 30 19.64 9.41 -33.72
N ALA A 31 18.78 8.40 -33.66
CA ALA A 31 18.53 7.63 -32.44
C ALA A 31 19.82 6.94 -32.00
N ALA A 32 20.32 7.27 -30.81
CA ALA A 32 21.40 6.54 -30.17
C ALA A 32 21.00 5.04 -30.00
N PRO A 33 21.94 4.10 -30.15
CA PRO A 33 21.64 2.67 -29.98
C PRO A 33 21.11 2.40 -28.57
N LEU A 34 19.95 1.76 -28.48
CA LEU A 34 19.35 1.37 -27.20
C LEU A 34 20.25 0.35 -26.48
N PRO A 35 20.54 0.55 -25.18
CA PRO A 35 21.33 -0.40 -24.41
C PRO A 35 20.54 -1.72 -24.24
N PRO A 36 21.24 -2.86 -24.04
CA PRO A 36 20.61 -4.16 -23.89
C PRO A 36 19.62 -4.19 -22.72
N SER A 37 18.59 -5.03 -22.84
CA SER A 37 17.40 -5.11 -21.97
C SER A 37 17.65 -5.28 -20.46
N SER A 38 18.88 -5.55 -20.02
CA SER A 38 19.26 -5.60 -18.61
C SER A 38 19.44 -4.22 -17.97
N THR A 39 19.63 -3.15 -18.74
CA THR A 39 19.85 -1.79 -18.18
C THR A 39 18.56 -1.08 -17.82
N ALA A 40 17.47 -1.31 -18.57
CA ALA A 40 16.21 -0.57 -18.41
C ALA A 40 15.53 -0.79 -17.06
N CYS A 41 15.71 -1.98 -16.46
CA CYS A 41 15.11 -2.39 -15.20
C CYS A 41 16.08 -2.39 -14.01
N GLY A 42 17.35 -2.02 -14.24
CA GLY A 42 18.43 -2.19 -13.25
C GLY A 42 18.95 -3.63 -13.16
N ARG A 43 19.93 -3.83 -12.27
CA ARG A 43 20.57 -5.15 -12.05
C ARG A 43 19.61 -6.10 -11.33
N ASP A 44 19.56 -7.35 -11.77
CA ASP A 44 18.77 -8.44 -11.17
C ASP A 44 19.38 -9.01 -9.87
N THR A 45 20.57 -8.55 -9.51
CA THR A 45 21.30 -8.96 -8.30
C THR A 45 20.91 -8.20 -7.05
N ASP A 46 20.18 -7.08 -7.16
CA ASP A 46 19.71 -6.33 -6.00
C ASP A 46 18.35 -6.89 -5.53
N PRO A 47 18.31 -7.69 -4.46
CA PRO A 47 17.07 -8.33 -4.00
C PRO A 47 16.01 -7.33 -3.51
N ALA A 48 16.37 -6.08 -3.24
CA ALA A 48 15.42 -5.04 -2.87
C ALA A 48 14.67 -4.46 -4.09
N TRP A 49 15.21 -4.60 -5.30
CA TRP A 49 14.55 -4.20 -6.55
C TRP A 49 14.12 -5.38 -7.42
N ALA A 50 14.74 -6.54 -7.22
CA ALA A 50 14.52 -7.75 -7.98
C ALA A 50 14.26 -8.99 -7.09
N PRO A 51 13.23 -8.99 -6.21
CA PRO A 51 12.84 -10.19 -5.47
C PRO A 51 12.68 -11.41 -6.38
N THR A 52 13.29 -12.53 -6.00
CA THR A 52 13.48 -13.70 -6.88
C THR A 52 13.19 -15.00 -6.14
N SER A 53 12.53 -15.93 -6.84
CA SER A 53 12.46 -17.35 -6.47
C SER A 53 13.27 -18.20 -7.44
N THR A 54 14.03 -19.15 -6.93
CA THR A 54 14.70 -20.22 -7.71
C THR A 54 14.00 -21.57 -7.57
N ARG A 55 12.90 -21.64 -6.82
CA ARG A 55 12.11 -22.85 -6.61
C ARG A 55 10.75 -22.74 -7.28
N PHE A 56 10.44 -23.69 -8.17
CA PHE A 56 9.16 -23.74 -8.87
C PHE A 56 8.02 -23.89 -7.85
N GLY A 57 6.99 -23.04 -7.94
CA GLY A 57 5.81 -23.11 -7.06
C GLY A 57 6.01 -22.61 -5.62
N ALA A 58 7.19 -22.10 -5.26
CA ALA A 58 7.49 -21.66 -3.88
C ALA A 58 6.66 -20.46 -3.39
N ALA A 59 5.92 -19.80 -4.27
CA ALA A 59 5.07 -18.67 -3.92
C ALA A 59 3.69 -19.08 -3.36
N ALA A 60 3.24 -20.32 -3.56
CA ALA A 60 2.00 -20.90 -3.00
C ALA A 60 0.84 -19.90 -2.78
N GLY A 61 0.33 -19.28 -3.85
CA GLY A 61 -0.77 -18.31 -3.77
C GLY A 61 -0.35 -16.85 -3.54
N TYR A 62 0.95 -16.57 -3.50
CA TYR A 62 1.56 -15.24 -3.46
C TYR A 62 2.40 -14.97 -4.71
N ASP A 63 1.89 -15.37 -5.87
CA ASP A 63 2.54 -15.17 -7.17
C ASP A 63 2.73 -13.67 -7.48
N PRO A 64 3.82 -13.27 -8.16
CA PRO A 64 4.10 -11.86 -8.44
C PRO A 64 3.11 -11.32 -9.47
N TYR A 65 3.02 -10.01 -9.63
CA TYR A 65 2.07 -9.40 -10.56
C TYR A 65 2.66 -8.19 -11.27
N VAL A 66 2.05 -7.86 -12.41
CA VAL A 66 2.28 -6.62 -13.15
C VAL A 66 1.03 -5.75 -13.07
N GLY A 67 1.19 -4.43 -13.02
CA GLY A 67 0.08 -3.48 -13.00
C GLY A 67 0.52 -2.07 -13.37
N ASN A 68 -0.37 -1.30 -13.98
CA ASN A 68 -0.09 0.07 -14.40
C ASN A 68 -1.14 1.10 -13.91
N GLY A 69 -1.96 0.73 -12.92
CA GLY A 69 -3.07 1.54 -12.41
C GLY A 69 -4.34 1.53 -13.28
N TYR A 70 -4.32 0.85 -14.42
CA TYR A 70 -5.52 0.55 -15.23
C TYR A 70 -5.67 -0.95 -15.43
N LEU A 71 -4.66 -1.61 -16.00
CA LEU A 71 -4.60 -3.04 -16.31
C LEU A 71 -3.59 -3.73 -15.39
N ALA A 72 -3.95 -4.91 -14.88
CA ALA A 72 -3.06 -5.77 -14.11
C ALA A 72 -3.24 -7.25 -14.44
N HIS A 73 -2.24 -8.07 -14.09
CA HIS A 73 -2.32 -9.53 -14.15
C HIS A 73 -1.34 -10.15 -13.15
N ARG A 74 -1.79 -11.15 -12.40
CA ARG A 74 -0.92 -11.98 -11.56
C ARG A 74 -0.23 -13.05 -12.40
N VAL A 75 1.09 -13.17 -12.31
CA VAL A 75 1.89 -14.01 -13.21
C VAL A 75 2.23 -15.33 -12.51
N PRO A 76 1.63 -16.47 -12.92
CA PRO A 76 1.82 -17.75 -12.23
C PRO A 76 3.29 -18.19 -12.25
N ALA A 77 3.64 -19.16 -11.41
CA ALA A 77 4.95 -19.82 -11.45
C ALA A 77 5.33 -20.39 -12.84
N ARG A 78 4.37 -20.65 -13.75
CA ARG A 78 4.67 -21.06 -15.14
C ARG A 78 5.18 -19.90 -16.02
N GLY A 79 5.18 -18.67 -15.52
CA GLY A 79 5.65 -17.46 -16.21
C GLY A 79 4.63 -16.74 -17.07
N ALA A 80 3.53 -17.40 -17.42
CA ALA A 80 2.41 -16.83 -18.16
C ALA A 80 1.17 -17.71 -18.04
N GLY A 81 0.01 -17.13 -18.33
CA GLY A 81 -1.27 -17.83 -18.44
C GLY A 81 -2.09 -17.86 -17.16
N TYR A 82 -3.05 -18.78 -17.11
CA TYR A 82 -3.97 -18.98 -16.00
C TYR A 82 -3.45 -20.02 -15.00
N ALA A 83 -3.58 -19.74 -13.70
CA ALA A 83 -3.47 -20.73 -12.65
C ALA A 83 -4.52 -20.49 -11.56
N ALA A 84 -4.88 -21.56 -10.85
CA ALA A 84 -5.74 -21.52 -9.68
C ALA A 84 -5.05 -22.27 -8.54
N SER A 85 -5.00 -21.66 -7.35
CA SER A 85 -4.24 -22.18 -6.20
C SER A 85 -5.04 -23.14 -5.31
N GLY A 86 -6.25 -23.53 -5.73
CA GLY A 86 -7.12 -24.48 -5.00
C GLY A 86 -7.80 -23.90 -3.74
N GLY A 87 -7.26 -22.84 -3.13
CA GLY A 87 -7.86 -22.15 -1.99
C GLY A 87 -9.04 -21.24 -2.35
N LYS A 88 -9.73 -20.68 -1.36
CA LYS A 88 -10.84 -19.71 -1.52
C LYS A 88 -10.41 -18.28 -1.20
N THR A 89 -11.03 -17.29 -1.84
CA THR A 89 -10.88 -15.86 -1.50
C THR A 89 -11.53 -15.58 -0.14
N GLY A 90 -11.18 -14.44 0.44
CA GLY A 90 -11.84 -13.95 1.64
C GLY A 90 -13.27 -13.44 1.39
N TRP A 91 -13.82 -12.81 2.41
CA TRP A 91 -15.06 -12.06 2.33
C TRP A 91 -15.00 -10.97 1.25
N PRO A 92 -16.12 -10.64 0.57
CA PRO A 92 -17.45 -11.25 0.68
C PRO A 92 -17.66 -12.43 -0.30
N LEU A 93 -16.63 -12.86 -1.02
CA LEU A 93 -16.81 -13.73 -2.19
C LEU A 93 -16.75 -15.22 -1.85
N PHE A 94 -15.77 -15.66 -1.05
CA PHE A 94 -15.53 -17.08 -0.74
C PHE A 94 -15.41 -17.99 -1.98
N THR A 95 -14.97 -17.45 -3.12
CA THR A 95 -14.81 -18.14 -4.40
C THR A 95 -13.41 -18.75 -4.57
N PRO A 96 -13.18 -19.73 -5.45
CA PRO A 96 -11.84 -20.25 -5.73
C PRO A 96 -10.85 -19.15 -6.15
N ARG A 97 -9.64 -19.17 -5.58
CA ARG A 97 -8.53 -18.26 -5.91
C ARG A 97 -7.95 -18.58 -7.28
N TYR A 98 -7.53 -17.54 -7.99
CA TYR A 98 -6.90 -17.63 -9.30
C TYR A 98 -5.98 -16.45 -9.57
N ASP A 99 -5.06 -16.64 -10.51
CA ASP A 99 -4.21 -15.60 -11.04
C ASP A 99 -4.98 -14.78 -12.08
N GLY A 100 -5.71 -13.78 -11.57
CA GLY A 100 -6.64 -12.96 -12.33
C GLY A 100 -5.99 -11.80 -13.08
N ALA A 101 -6.76 -11.28 -14.05
CA ALA A 101 -6.47 -10.05 -14.77
C ALA A 101 -7.61 -9.06 -14.55
N PHE A 102 -7.29 -7.84 -14.16
CA PHE A 102 -8.27 -6.85 -13.71
C PHE A 102 -8.10 -5.52 -14.43
N VAL A 103 -9.21 -4.80 -14.57
CA VAL A 103 -9.25 -3.43 -15.05
C VAL A 103 -9.86 -2.53 -13.98
N SER A 104 -9.22 -1.40 -13.71
CA SER A 104 -9.72 -0.39 -12.77
C SER A 104 -11.14 0.05 -13.13
N GLY A 105 -12.03 0.12 -12.13
CA GLY A 105 -13.42 0.56 -12.30
C GLY A 105 -14.37 -0.48 -12.94
N LEU A 106 -13.88 -1.65 -13.37
CA LEU A 106 -14.71 -2.65 -14.05
C LEU A 106 -15.42 -3.57 -13.05
N PHE A 107 -16.69 -3.29 -12.78
CA PHE A 107 -17.54 -4.08 -11.89
C PHE A 107 -18.65 -4.82 -12.65
N GLY A 108 -18.98 -6.02 -12.21
CA GLY A 108 -20.15 -6.80 -12.63
C GLY A 108 -21.04 -7.15 -11.44
N ARG A 109 -22.17 -7.78 -11.72
CA ARG A 109 -23.14 -8.25 -10.73
C ARG A 109 -23.54 -9.68 -11.08
N ASP A 110 -23.30 -10.58 -10.14
CA ASP A 110 -23.70 -11.97 -10.23
C ASP A 110 -24.78 -12.21 -9.17
N LYS A 111 -25.98 -12.64 -9.60
CA LYS A 111 -27.14 -12.83 -8.72
C LYS A 111 -26.90 -13.89 -7.64
N ASN A 112 -26.01 -14.83 -7.90
CA ASN A 112 -25.72 -15.95 -7.00
C ASN A 112 -24.52 -15.69 -6.08
N LEU A 113 -23.89 -14.51 -6.19
CA LEU A 113 -22.70 -14.15 -5.44
C LEU A 113 -22.93 -12.82 -4.72
N ALA A 114 -22.46 -12.73 -3.47
CA ALA A 114 -22.48 -11.49 -2.70
C ALA A 114 -23.87 -10.80 -2.70
N ALA A 115 -24.93 -11.60 -2.52
CA ALA A 115 -26.34 -11.16 -2.53
C ALA A 115 -26.75 -10.35 -3.77
N GLY A 116 -26.16 -10.62 -4.94
CA GLY A 116 -26.50 -9.90 -6.17
C GLY A 116 -26.01 -8.45 -6.19
N ARG A 117 -24.96 -8.12 -5.42
CA ARG A 117 -24.33 -6.80 -5.40
C ARG A 117 -23.15 -6.72 -6.36
N GLU A 118 -22.68 -5.49 -6.62
CA GLU A 118 -21.54 -5.29 -7.51
C GLU A 118 -20.23 -5.83 -6.92
N VAL A 119 -19.44 -6.45 -7.77
CA VAL A 119 -18.14 -7.06 -7.48
C VAL A 119 -17.21 -6.86 -8.68
N ILE A 120 -15.90 -6.75 -8.46
CA ILE A 120 -14.93 -6.53 -9.53
C ILE A 120 -14.99 -7.66 -10.57
N ALA A 121 -14.99 -7.31 -11.85
CA ALA A 121 -14.95 -8.27 -12.95
C ALA A 121 -13.51 -8.59 -13.35
N ALA A 122 -13.28 -9.82 -13.83
CA ALA A 122 -11.97 -10.25 -14.30
C ALA A 122 -12.01 -10.53 -15.80
N LEU A 123 -10.93 -10.13 -16.48
CA LEU A 123 -10.70 -10.40 -17.90
C LEU A 123 -10.23 -11.84 -18.13
N PRO A 124 -10.36 -12.38 -19.36
CA PRO A 124 -9.61 -13.58 -19.73
C PRO A 124 -8.10 -13.38 -19.50
N SER A 125 -7.38 -14.44 -19.13
CA SER A 125 -5.93 -14.34 -18.88
C SER A 125 -5.22 -14.00 -20.19
N TRP A 126 -4.72 -12.78 -20.26
CA TRP A 126 -4.16 -12.21 -21.47
C TRP A 126 -2.67 -12.55 -21.67
N THR A 127 -2.02 -13.11 -20.65
CA THR A 127 -0.58 -13.42 -20.69
C THR A 127 -0.25 -14.72 -21.44
N THR A 128 -1.24 -15.59 -21.71
CA THR A 128 -1.01 -16.94 -22.23
C THR A 128 -0.25 -16.98 -23.56
N LEU A 129 0.89 -17.68 -23.54
CA LEU A 129 1.69 -18.12 -24.70
C LEU A 129 2.08 -19.58 -24.47
N ASP A 130 1.31 -20.50 -25.06
CA ASP A 130 1.51 -21.95 -24.91
C ASP A 130 2.56 -22.45 -25.93
N VAL A 131 3.46 -23.35 -25.50
CA VAL A 131 4.50 -23.94 -26.37
C VAL A 131 4.22 -25.42 -26.57
N ARG A 132 3.87 -25.81 -27.80
CA ARG A 132 3.58 -27.20 -28.16
C ARG A 132 4.77 -27.84 -28.88
N VAL A 133 5.19 -29.00 -28.37
CA VAL A 133 6.28 -29.83 -28.89
C VAL A 133 5.79 -31.28 -28.99
N GLY A 134 5.71 -31.80 -30.21
CA GLY A 134 5.04 -33.08 -30.46
C GLY A 134 3.57 -33.02 -30.02
N ASN A 135 3.19 -33.95 -29.14
CA ASN A 135 1.83 -34.06 -28.59
C ASN A 135 1.66 -33.34 -27.24
N GLU A 136 2.72 -32.75 -26.69
CA GLU A 136 2.68 -32.08 -25.39
C GLU A 136 2.73 -30.57 -25.52
N THR A 137 2.09 -29.89 -24.55
CA THR A 137 2.05 -28.44 -24.47
C THR A 137 2.57 -27.97 -23.12
N TYR A 138 3.56 -27.08 -23.13
CA TYR A 138 3.91 -26.29 -21.97
C TYR A 138 2.85 -25.22 -21.73
N GLY A 139 2.24 -25.25 -20.54
CA GLY A 139 1.19 -24.33 -20.13
C GLY A 139 0.69 -24.63 -18.71
N SER A 140 -0.56 -24.25 -18.43
CA SER A 140 -1.14 -24.36 -17.07
C SER A 140 -1.16 -25.80 -16.53
N ALA A 141 -1.27 -26.80 -17.41
CA ALA A 141 -1.40 -28.21 -17.05
C ALA A 141 -0.06 -28.97 -16.95
N THR A 142 1.08 -28.33 -17.24
CA THR A 142 2.39 -29.00 -17.21
C THR A 142 2.70 -29.51 -15.80
N PRO A 143 3.05 -30.78 -15.60
CA PRO A 143 3.42 -31.28 -14.27
C PRO A 143 4.71 -30.62 -13.73
N PRO A 144 4.82 -30.31 -12.42
CA PRO A 144 6.04 -29.74 -11.83
C PRO A 144 7.31 -30.56 -12.12
N GLY A 145 7.22 -31.89 -12.14
CA GLY A 145 8.36 -32.77 -12.44
C GLY A 145 8.92 -32.65 -13.87
N ARG A 146 8.26 -31.90 -14.76
CA ARG A 146 8.76 -31.58 -16.11
C ARG A 146 9.59 -30.30 -16.16
N ILE A 147 9.82 -29.63 -15.02
CA ILE A 147 10.48 -28.33 -14.96
C ILE A 147 11.75 -28.37 -14.11
N SER A 148 12.82 -27.81 -14.66
CA SER A 148 14.10 -27.63 -13.99
C SER A 148 14.69 -26.24 -14.28
N HIS A 149 15.82 -25.90 -13.66
CA HIS A 149 16.53 -24.61 -13.83
C HIS A 149 15.62 -23.38 -13.66
N TYR A 150 14.71 -23.44 -12.68
CA TYR A 150 13.70 -22.42 -12.48
C TYR A 150 14.26 -21.14 -11.86
N ARG A 151 13.82 -20.00 -12.38
CA ARG A 151 13.99 -18.67 -11.78
C ARG A 151 12.82 -17.78 -12.14
N GLN A 152 12.16 -17.15 -11.17
CA GLN A 152 11.17 -16.11 -11.41
C GLN A 152 11.52 -14.87 -10.59
N THR A 153 11.51 -13.71 -11.24
CA THR A 153 11.96 -12.43 -10.68
C THR A 153 10.94 -11.34 -11.01
N VAL A 154 10.59 -10.53 -10.02
CA VAL A 154 9.82 -9.28 -10.22
C VAL A 154 10.77 -8.09 -10.16
N PHE A 155 10.83 -7.29 -11.22
CA PHE A 155 11.65 -6.10 -11.32
C PHE A 155 10.81 -4.86 -10.97
N LEU A 156 10.84 -4.46 -9.70
CA LEU A 156 9.99 -3.38 -9.18
C LEU A 156 10.28 -2.04 -9.85
N ARG A 157 11.54 -1.78 -10.26
CA ARG A 157 11.96 -0.53 -10.94
C ARG A 157 11.26 -0.28 -12.27
N CYS A 158 10.75 -1.32 -12.92
CA CYS A 158 10.16 -1.23 -14.25
C CYS A 158 8.85 -2.02 -14.40
N GLY A 159 8.30 -2.60 -13.33
CA GLY A 159 7.05 -3.38 -13.37
C GLY A 159 7.07 -4.55 -14.37
N LEU A 160 8.15 -5.33 -14.37
CA LEU A 160 8.33 -6.51 -15.23
C LEU A 160 8.43 -7.78 -14.38
N VAL A 161 7.74 -8.84 -14.76
CA VAL A 161 8.00 -10.20 -14.24
C VAL A 161 8.74 -11.01 -15.30
N ARG A 162 9.85 -11.65 -14.92
CA ARG A 162 10.59 -12.59 -15.76
C ARG A 162 10.57 -13.97 -15.13
N THR A 163 10.24 -14.99 -15.92
CA THR A 163 10.35 -16.40 -15.53
C THR A 163 11.22 -17.14 -16.54
N SER A 164 12.29 -17.77 -16.08
CA SER A 164 13.17 -18.62 -16.86
C SER A 164 13.15 -20.05 -16.29
N LEU A 165 13.08 -21.04 -17.16
CA LEU A 165 13.05 -22.46 -16.79
C LEU A 165 13.40 -23.35 -17.98
N ARG A 166 13.70 -24.62 -17.68
CA ARG A 166 13.77 -25.70 -18.65
C ARG A 166 12.53 -26.57 -18.53
N TRP A 167 11.84 -26.79 -19.64
CA TRP A 167 10.76 -27.76 -19.75
C TRP A 167 11.23 -28.98 -20.54
N THR A 168 10.94 -30.18 -20.05
CA THR A 168 11.26 -31.45 -20.74
C THR A 168 9.99 -32.25 -20.98
N THR A 169 9.72 -32.63 -22.22
CA THR A 169 8.57 -33.48 -22.60
C THR A 169 8.72 -34.91 -22.07
N ALA A 170 7.66 -35.73 -22.14
CA ALA A 170 7.70 -37.18 -21.92
C ALA A 170 8.72 -37.89 -22.79
N GLU A 171 8.86 -37.46 -24.04
CA GLU A 171 9.86 -37.96 -24.99
C GLU A 171 11.29 -37.42 -24.74
N GLY A 172 11.52 -36.66 -23.66
CA GLY A 172 12.86 -36.17 -23.31
C GLY A 172 13.31 -34.92 -24.09
N ARG A 173 12.42 -34.24 -24.82
CA ARG A 173 12.78 -33.01 -25.56
C ARG A 173 12.86 -31.82 -24.61
N ALA A 174 14.07 -31.47 -24.21
CA ALA A 174 14.34 -30.32 -23.34
C ALA A 174 14.28 -29.00 -24.12
N THR A 175 13.62 -28.00 -23.54
CA THR A 175 13.47 -26.65 -24.11
C THR A 175 13.61 -25.61 -23.01
N ASP A 176 14.57 -24.70 -23.15
CA ASP A 176 14.70 -23.54 -22.26
C ASP A 176 13.71 -22.46 -22.68
N LEU A 177 12.91 -22.00 -21.72
CA LEU A 177 11.87 -20.99 -21.90
C LEU A 177 12.17 -19.79 -21.00
N THR A 178 12.06 -18.59 -21.55
CA THR A 178 12.07 -17.34 -20.78
C THR A 178 10.87 -16.50 -21.16
N TYR A 179 9.96 -16.31 -20.21
CA TYR A 179 8.82 -15.41 -20.29
C TYR A 179 9.16 -14.08 -19.62
N GLU A 180 8.73 -13.00 -20.25
CA GLU A 180 8.79 -11.64 -19.73
C GLU A 180 7.43 -11.00 -19.91
N VAL A 181 6.81 -10.55 -18.83
CA VAL A 181 5.44 -10.01 -18.80
C VAL A 181 5.48 -8.60 -18.21
N LEU A 182 4.82 -7.64 -18.87
CA LEU A 182 4.59 -6.29 -18.34
C LEU A 182 3.19 -5.77 -18.68
N ALA A 183 2.67 -4.89 -17.83
CA ALA A 183 1.58 -3.98 -18.15
C ALA A 183 2.22 -2.60 -18.42
N ASP A 184 2.08 -2.06 -19.62
CA ASP A 184 2.81 -0.86 -20.04
C ASP A 184 2.27 0.36 -19.30
N ARG A 185 3.13 1.02 -18.52
CA ARG A 185 2.77 2.25 -17.80
C ARG A 185 2.69 3.48 -18.71
N SER A 186 3.33 3.45 -19.87
CA SER A 186 3.33 4.55 -20.85
C SER A 186 2.12 4.54 -21.79
N ASP A 187 1.52 3.38 -22.03
CA ASP A 187 0.22 3.20 -22.70
C ASP A 187 -0.63 2.27 -21.82
N VAL A 188 -1.43 2.87 -20.94
CA VAL A 188 -2.11 2.15 -19.84
C VAL A 188 -3.06 1.05 -20.32
N HIS A 189 -3.49 1.10 -21.58
CA HIS A 189 -4.37 0.13 -22.23
C HIS A 189 -3.62 -1.10 -22.78
N THR A 190 -2.30 -1.18 -22.60
CA THR A 190 -1.45 -2.20 -23.22
C THR A 190 -0.84 -3.17 -22.21
N GLY A 191 -0.93 -4.47 -22.50
CA GLY A 191 -0.10 -5.51 -21.88
C GLY A 191 0.83 -6.15 -22.90
N ALA A 192 1.99 -6.65 -22.48
CA ALA A 192 2.95 -7.30 -23.37
C ALA A 192 3.58 -8.55 -22.75
N VAL A 193 3.82 -9.55 -23.59
CA VAL A 193 4.51 -10.78 -23.24
C VAL A 193 5.58 -11.10 -24.28
N ARG A 194 6.81 -11.39 -23.84
CA ARG A 194 7.87 -11.92 -24.69
C ARG A 194 8.24 -13.32 -24.22
N LEU A 195 8.26 -14.26 -25.15
CA LEU A 195 8.77 -15.62 -24.97
C LEU A 195 10.05 -15.78 -25.79
N ARG A 196 11.13 -16.18 -25.13
CA ARG A 196 12.34 -16.71 -25.76
C ARG A 196 12.40 -18.21 -25.54
N MET A 197 12.50 -18.96 -26.63
CA MET A 197 12.50 -20.43 -26.65
C MET A 197 13.79 -20.95 -27.27
N THR A 198 14.57 -21.72 -26.51
CA THR A 198 15.79 -22.38 -26.97
C THR A 198 15.64 -23.90 -26.83
N PRO A 199 15.28 -24.60 -27.91
CA PRO A 199 15.14 -26.05 -27.90
C PRO A 199 16.51 -26.73 -27.98
N HIS A 200 16.67 -27.82 -27.22
CA HIS A 200 17.84 -28.72 -27.25
C HIS A 200 17.64 -29.90 -28.20
N TRP A 201 16.83 -29.67 -29.24
CA TRP A 201 16.39 -30.63 -30.24
C TRP A 201 16.02 -29.89 -31.52
N SER A 202 15.89 -30.62 -32.63
CA SER A 202 15.49 -30.08 -33.93
C SER A 202 14.16 -30.68 -34.37
N GLY A 203 13.30 -29.89 -35.02
CA GLY A 203 11.98 -30.35 -35.45
C GLY A 203 10.98 -29.21 -35.58
N THR A 204 9.72 -29.45 -35.21
CA THR A 204 8.65 -28.45 -35.30
C THR A 204 8.12 -28.11 -33.90
N ALA A 205 8.00 -26.81 -33.62
CA ALA A 205 7.31 -26.30 -32.43
C ALA A 205 6.20 -25.34 -32.85
N THR A 206 5.09 -25.33 -32.12
CA THR A 206 4.02 -24.34 -32.28
C THR A 206 3.91 -23.50 -31.03
N VAL A 207 3.96 -22.18 -31.19
CA VAL A 207 3.64 -21.23 -30.11
C VAL A 207 2.26 -20.66 -30.37
N THR A 208 1.40 -20.66 -29.34
CA THR A 208 0.03 -20.17 -29.43
C THR A 208 -0.23 -19.09 -28.38
N GLY A 209 -0.51 -17.86 -28.85
CA GLY A 209 -1.11 -16.82 -28.02
C GLY A 209 -2.61 -17.05 -27.88
N ARG A 210 -3.11 -17.04 -26.64
CA ARG A 210 -4.52 -17.24 -26.32
C ARG A 210 -5.03 -16.20 -25.33
N LEU A 211 -6.30 -15.81 -25.43
CA LEU A 211 -7.00 -15.13 -24.34
C LEU A 211 -7.71 -16.20 -23.52
N ASP A 212 -7.17 -16.59 -22.36
CA ASP A 212 -7.70 -17.76 -21.64
C ASP A 212 -9.03 -17.44 -20.95
N PRO A 213 -10.18 -17.98 -21.40
CA PRO A 213 -11.49 -17.66 -20.82
C PRO A 213 -11.63 -18.16 -19.39
N ARG A 214 -10.79 -19.10 -18.93
CA ARG A 214 -10.80 -19.59 -17.54
C ARG A 214 -10.50 -18.51 -16.52
N GLY A 215 -9.82 -17.42 -16.92
CA GLY A 215 -9.57 -16.25 -16.08
C GLY A 215 -10.76 -15.29 -15.99
N ALA A 216 -11.70 -15.34 -16.95
CA ALA A 216 -12.81 -14.41 -17.01
C ALA A 216 -13.82 -14.66 -15.88
N ARG A 217 -14.27 -13.59 -15.21
CA ARG A 217 -15.29 -13.64 -14.16
C ARG A 217 -16.23 -12.45 -14.28
N ARG A 218 -17.53 -12.67 -14.08
CA ARG A 218 -18.59 -11.66 -14.12
C ARG A 218 -18.64 -10.84 -15.42
N ILE A 219 -18.21 -11.43 -16.52
CA ILE A 219 -18.36 -10.90 -17.88
C ILE A 219 -18.96 -11.97 -18.78
N THR A 220 -19.69 -11.55 -19.80
CA THR A 220 -20.03 -12.36 -20.96
C THR A 220 -19.02 -12.02 -22.05
N LEU A 221 -18.13 -12.96 -22.37
CA LEU A 221 -17.05 -12.82 -23.36
C LEU A 221 -17.47 -13.46 -24.68
N ASN A 222 -17.29 -12.75 -25.79
CA ASN A 222 -17.51 -13.25 -27.14
C ASN A 222 -16.18 -13.68 -27.79
N ASP A 223 -16.26 -14.55 -28.81
CA ASP A 223 -15.10 -15.07 -29.55
C ASP A 223 -14.27 -13.97 -30.24
N ASP A 224 -14.90 -12.84 -30.53
CA ASP A 224 -14.26 -11.68 -31.15
C ASP A 224 -13.53 -10.77 -30.15
N GLY A 225 -13.41 -11.20 -28.88
CA GLY A 225 -12.72 -10.49 -27.81
C GLY A 225 -13.53 -9.35 -27.19
N THR A 226 -14.75 -9.07 -27.67
CA THR A 226 -15.67 -8.15 -27.01
C THR A 226 -16.30 -8.80 -25.80
N PHE A 227 -16.61 -8.00 -24.78
CA PHE A 227 -17.31 -8.48 -23.60
C PHE A 227 -18.26 -7.43 -23.04
N ARG A 228 -19.21 -7.90 -22.23
CA ARG A 228 -20.03 -7.05 -21.36
C ARG A 228 -19.97 -7.57 -19.92
N THR A 229 -19.86 -6.67 -18.96
CA THR A 229 -20.00 -7.06 -17.55
C THR A 229 -21.42 -7.53 -17.27
N GLN A 230 -21.54 -8.61 -16.51
CA GLN A 230 -22.84 -9.15 -16.11
C GLN A 230 -23.54 -8.15 -15.19
N GLY A 231 -24.84 -7.93 -15.41
CA GLY A 231 -25.71 -7.06 -14.59
C GLY A 231 -25.45 -5.54 -14.64
N THR A 232 -24.21 -5.08 -14.79
CA THR A 232 -23.88 -3.64 -14.97
C THR A 232 -23.80 -3.24 -16.44
N GLY A 233 -23.57 -4.20 -17.34
CA GLY A 233 -23.69 -4.02 -18.80
C GLY A 233 -22.56 -3.20 -19.45
N THR A 234 -21.49 -2.87 -18.73
CA THR A 234 -20.32 -2.15 -19.23
C THR A 234 -19.66 -2.94 -20.35
N ALA A 235 -19.65 -2.37 -21.56
CA ALA A 235 -19.00 -2.97 -22.72
C ALA A 235 -17.47 -2.79 -22.62
N GLY A 236 -16.74 -3.75 -23.16
CA GLY A 236 -15.29 -3.66 -23.30
C GLY A 236 -14.78 -4.61 -24.38
N ALA A 237 -13.48 -4.53 -24.63
CA ALA A 237 -12.82 -5.42 -25.57
C ALA A 237 -11.38 -5.69 -25.17
N ILE A 238 -10.93 -6.89 -25.52
CA ILE A 238 -9.53 -7.30 -25.47
C ILE A 238 -9.11 -7.81 -26.84
N VAL A 239 -8.00 -7.28 -27.36
CA VAL A 239 -7.49 -7.60 -28.70
C VAL A 239 -6.01 -7.93 -28.60
N GLN A 240 -5.54 -8.94 -29.32
CA GLN A 240 -4.14 -9.34 -29.33
C GLN A 240 -3.50 -9.24 -30.72
N THR A 241 -2.20 -8.95 -30.74
CA THR A 241 -1.34 -8.99 -31.93
C THR A 241 -0.08 -9.77 -31.56
N MET A 242 0.30 -10.75 -32.37
CA MET A 242 1.49 -11.55 -32.16
C MET A 242 2.54 -11.29 -33.24
N ARG A 243 3.81 -11.22 -32.84
CA ARG A 243 5.00 -11.09 -33.70
C ARG A 243 5.92 -12.29 -33.50
N THR A 244 6.51 -12.78 -34.58
CA THR A 244 7.52 -13.85 -34.53
C THR A 244 8.85 -13.34 -35.09
N GLY A 245 9.94 -13.62 -34.37
CA GLY A 245 11.30 -13.21 -34.75
C GLY A 245 11.91 -14.14 -35.80
N GLY A 246 12.25 -13.58 -36.97
CA GLY A 246 12.93 -14.20 -38.11
C GLY A 246 13.24 -13.14 -39.19
N SER A 247 13.99 -13.48 -40.25
CA SER A 247 14.47 -12.55 -41.30
C SER A 247 13.37 -11.76 -42.04
N LYS A 248 12.09 -12.13 -41.83
CA LYS A 248 10.91 -11.32 -42.10
C LYS A 248 9.99 -11.47 -40.89
N SER A 249 9.81 -10.42 -40.08
CA SER A 249 8.89 -10.47 -38.94
C SER A 249 7.45 -10.62 -39.45
N ALA A 250 6.80 -11.74 -39.14
CA ALA A 250 5.38 -11.93 -39.47
C ALA A 250 4.51 -11.39 -38.33
N GLN A 251 3.48 -10.62 -38.68
CA GLN A 251 2.43 -10.21 -37.75
C GLN A 251 1.21 -11.08 -37.97
N VAL A 252 0.75 -11.76 -36.92
CA VAL A 252 -0.49 -12.55 -36.96
C VAL A 252 -1.51 -11.94 -36.02
N ARG A 253 -2.74 -11.83 -36.50
CA ARG A 253 -3.85 -11.17 -35.82
C ARG A 253 -4.94 -12.19 -35.53
N GLY A 254 -5.57 -12.05 -34.38
CA GLY A 254 -6.69 -12.86 -33.95
C GLY A 254 -7.28 -12.29 -32.67
N THR A 255 -8.52 -12.65 -32.38
CA THR A 255 -9.22 -12.20 -31.20
C THR A 255 -8.94 -13.15 -30.04
N ASP A 256 -9.35 -14.42 -30.14
CA ASP A 256 -9.15 -15.42 -29.09
C ASP A 256 -7.81 -16.17 -29.20
N ARG A 257 -7.42 -16.62 -30.40
CA ARG A 257 -6.23 -17.50 -30.59
C ARG A 257 -5.40 -17.11 -31.81
N VAL A 258 -4.08 -17.08 -31.63
CA VAL A 258 -3.09 -16.82 -32.67
C VAL A 258 -1.94 -17.81 -32.55
N SER A 259 -1.66 -18.60 -33.58
CA SER A 259 -0.60 -19.61 -33.55
C SER A 259 0.47 -19.36 -34.60
N SER A 260 1.72 -19.67 -34.26
CA SER A 260 2.84 -19.70 -35.19
C SER A 260 3.60 -21.02 -35.06
N THR A 261 3.70 -21.74 -36.16
CA THR A 261 4.49 -22.97 -36.26
C THR A 261 5.84 -22.65 -36.88
N VAL A 262 6.92 -23.07 -36.23
CA VAL A 262 8.29 -22.82 -36.68
C VAL A 262 9.10 -24.11 -36.69
N ARG A 263 9.99 -24.24 -37.69
CA ARG A 263 10.99 -25.30 -37.70
C ARG A 263 12.17 -24.86 -36.83
N VAL A 264 12.39 -25.58 -35.74
CA VAL A 264 13.43 -25.29 -34.75
C VAL A 264 14.69 -26.11 -35.00
N ARG A 265 15.81 -25.59 -34.51
CA ARG A 265 17.13 -26.23 -34.57
C ARG A 265 17.71 -26.23 -33.17
N ASN A 266 18.43 -27.30 -32.83
CA ASN A 266 19.12 -27.44 -31.56
C ASN A 266 19.98 -26.20 -31.26
N GLY A 267 19.85 -25.67 -30.05
CA GLY A 267 20.63 -24.54 -29.53
C GLY A 267 20.27 -23.16 -30.08
N ARG A 268 19.39 -23.07 -31.10
CA ARG A 268 18.98 -21.77 -31.68
C ARG A 268 17.79 -21.18 -30.91
N THR A 269 17.91 -19.93 -30.46
CA THR A 269 16.80 -19.22 -29.80
C THR A 269 15.82 -18.63 -30.81
N TYR A 270 14.53 -18.76 -30.50
CA TYR A 270 13.40 -18.17 -31.22
C TYR A 270 12.64 -17.22 -30.29
N THR A 271 12.21 -16.06 -30.81
CA THR A 271 11.51 -15.05 -30.01
C THR A 271 10.09 -14.84 -30.53
N PHE A 272 9.14 -14.81 -29.60
CA PHE A 272 7.73 -14.54 -29.85
C PHE A 272 7.28 -13.41 -28.94
N GLU A 273 6.56 -12.45 -29.49
CA GLU A 273 6.07 -11.29 -28.76
C GLU A 273 4.57 -11.19 -28.95
N LYS A 274 3.84 -10.99 -27.86
CA LYS A 274 2.39 -10.81 -27.84
C LYS A 274 2.08 -9.47 -27.21
N TYR A 275 1.27 -8.67 -27.88
CA TYR A 275 0.79 -7.38 -27.40
C TYR A 275 -0.72 -7.43 -27.29
N VAL A 276 -1.25 -7.14 -26.12
CA VAL A 276 -2.69 -7.07 -25.87
C VAL A 276 -3.09 -5.63 -25.64
N GLY A 277 -4.21 -5.23 -26.23
CA GLY A 277 -4.87 -3.97 -25.96
C GLY A 277 -6.20 -4.24 -25.28
N VAL A 278 -6.51 -3.43 -24.27
CA VAL A 278 -7.72 -3.56 -23.45
C VAL A 278 -8.35 -2.19 -23.27
N ASP A 279 -9.62 -2.06 -23.60
CA ASP A 279 -10.37 -0.84 -23.33
C ASP A 279 -11.83 -1.15 -22.96
N THR A 280 -12.48 -0.21 -22.29
CA THR A 280 -13.86 -0.34 -21.80
C THR A 280 -14.67 0.92 -22.09
N ALA A 281 -15.99 0.81 -22.01
CA ALA A 281 -16.92 1.92 -22.13
C ALA A 281 -16.74 2.99 -21.03
N LEU A 282 -15.94 2.70 -19.99
CA LEU A 282 -15.58 3.65 -18.94
C LEU A 282 -14.54 4.69 -19.41
N THR A 283 -13.76 4.34 -20.43
CA THR A 283 -12.63 5.13 -20.91
C THR A 283 -12.72 5.47 -22.40
N SER A 284 -13.57 4.78 -23.16
CA SER A 284 -13.72 4.99 -24.61
C SER A 284 -15.15 4.75 -25.08
N SER A 285 -15.63 5.57 -26.02
CA SER A 285 -16.92 5.37 -26.70
C SER A 285 -16.89 4.22 -27.71
N ALA A 286 -15.69 3.77 -28.13
CA ALA A 286 -15.50 2.66 -29.06
C ALA A 286 -14.42 1.69 -28.54
N PRO A 287 -14.71 0.92 -27.47
CA PRO A 287 -13.70 0.12 -26.76
C PRO A 287 -12.94 -0.88 -27.65
N ARG A 288 -13.63 -1.51 -28.59
CA ARG A 288 -13.01 -2.46 -29.53
C ARG A 288 -11.96 -1.82 -30.42
N THR A 289 -12.27 -0.65 -30.97
CA THR A 289 -11.35 0.10 -31.84
C THR A 289 -10.13 0.54 -31.04
N ALA A 290 -10.34 1.13 -29.86
CA ALA A 290 -9.27 1.61 -29.00
C ALA A 290 -8.36 0.48 -28.50
N ALA A 291 -8.91 -0.66 -28.06
CA ALA A 291 -8.16 -1.86 -27.72
C ALA A 291 -7.33 -2.38 -28.90
N GLY A 292 -7.93 -2.47 -30.10
CA GLY A 292 -7.23 -2.87 -31.31
C GLY A 292 -6.12 -1.90 -31.73
N GLU A 293 -6.28 -0.60 -31.48
CA GLU A 293 -5.22 0.39 -31.71
C GLU A 293 -4.09 0.28 -30.72
N ALA A 294 -4.36 0.11 -29.42
CA ALA A 294 -3.35 -0.08 -28.39
C ALA A 294 -2.45 -1.29 -28.69
N SER A 295 -3.06 -2.45 -28.98
CA SER A 295 -2.33 -3.66 -29.38
C SER A 295 -1.44 -3.43 -30.61
N ARG A 296 -1.98 -2.78 -31.66
CA ARG A 296 -1.25 -2.50 -32.90
C ARG A 296 -0.14 -1.45 -32.72
N ARG A 297 -0.36 -0.41 -31.91
CA ARG A 297 0.67 0.60 -31.57
C ARG A 297 1.84 -0.06 -30.88
N ALA A 298 1.58 -0.88 -29.87
CA ALA A 298 2.60 -1.63 -29.16
C ALA A 298 3.36 -2.60 -30.09
N ALA A 299 2.66 -3.32 -30.96
CA ALA A 299 3.27 -4.20 -31.94
C ALA A 299 4.12 -3.47 -32.99
N ARG A 300 3.75 -2.25 -33.41
CA ARG A 300 4.58 -1.40 -34.29
C ARG A 300 5.84 -0.91 -33.57
N ARG A 301 5.71 -0.55 -32.29
CA ARG A 301 6.82 -0.11 -31.44
C ARG A 301 7.82 -1.23 -31.13
N GLY A 302 7.34 -2.47 -31.03
CA GLY A 302 8.14 -3.65 -30.71
C GLY A 302 8.62 -3.67 -29.25
N TRP A 303 9.18 -4.81 -28.82
CA TRP A 303 9.41 -5.07 -27.41
C TRP A 303 10.38 -4.08 -26.79
N SER A 304 11.50 -3.82 -27.47
CA SER A 304 12.54 -2.90 -26.99
C SER A 304 11.99 -1.49 -26.77
N GLY A 305 11.13 -1.00 -27.69
CA GLY A 305 10.53 0.32 -27.56
C GLY A 305 9.47 0.38 -26.46
N VAL A 306 8.61 -0.65 -26.34
CA VAL A 306 7.61 -0.75 -25.26
C VAL A 306 8.31 -0.80 -23.89
N LEU A 307 9.30 -1.67 -23.72
CA LEU A 307 10.05 -1.81 -22.45
C LEU A 307 10.76 -0.50 -22.07
N ALA A 308 11.39 0.19 -23.02
CA ALA A 308 12.09 1.45 -22.75
C ALA A 308 11.13 2.55 -22.26
N ALA A 309 9.95 2.64 -22.87
CA ALA A 309 8.91 3.61 -22.51
C ALA A 309 8.29 3.32 -21.15
N ASN A 310 7.92 2.06 -20.94
CA ASN A 310 7.44 1.57 -19.67
C ASN A 310 8.45 1.85 -18.55
N ALA A 311 9.73 1.52 -18.76
CA ALA A 311 10.79 1.79 -17.80
C ALA A 311 10.97 3.31 -17.53
N ALA A 312 10.80 4.17 -18.54
CA ALA A 312 10.82 5.62 -18.33
C ALA A 312 9.65 6.10 -17.46
N ALA A 313 8.44 5.62 -17.73
CA ALA A 313 7.26 5.92 -16.93
C ALA A 313 7.38 5.39 -15.48
N TRP A 314 7.98 4.21 -15.30
CA TRP A 314 8.27 3.68 -13.96
C TRP A 314 9.37 4.44 -13.23
N ARG A 315 10.43 4.90 -13.92
CA ARG A 315 11.42 5.80 -13.30
C ARG A 315 10.76 7.09 -12.81
N GLN A 316 9.83 7.64 -13.58
CA GLN A 316 9.02 8.77 -13.11
C GLN A 316 8.21 8.37 -11.89
N ALA A 317 7.53 7.22 -11.85
CA ALA A 317 6.77 6.68 -10.71
C ALA A 317 7.63 6.44 -9.44
N TRP A 318 8.90 6.10 -9.62
CA TRP A 318 9.91 5.88 -8.57
C TRP A 318 10.78 7.11 -8.26
N ALA A 319 10.38 8.31 -8.70
CA ALA A 319 11.11 9.54 -8.40
C ALA A 319 11.19 9.88 -6.90
N ALA A 320 10.40 9.19 -6.06
CA ALA A 320 10.49 9.20 -4.61
C ALA A 320 10.80 7.78 -4.13
N ASP A 321 11.67 7.64 -3.13
CA ASP A 321 12.05 6.35 -2.51
C ASP A 321 12.29 6.55 -1.01
N ILE A 322 12.24 5.45 -0.25
CA ILE A 322 12.60 5.39 1.16
C ILE A 322 13.80 4.47 1.30
N SER A 323 14.92 5.00 1.77
CA SER A 323 16.18 4.28 1.92
C SER A 323 16.48 3.99 3.40
N VAL A 324 16.73 2.71 3.70
CA VAL A 324 17.07 2.22 5.05
C VAL A 324 18.35 1.37 4.97
N PRO A 325 19.55 1.98 5.06
CA PRO A 325 20.82 1.29 4.81
C PRO A 325 21.16 0.17 5.82
N ASP A 326 20.58 0.20 7.02
CA ASP A 326 20.84 -0.81 8.06
C ASP A 326 20.14 -2.14 7.79
N SER A 327 19.08 -2.16 6.98
CA SER A 327 18.26 -3.36 6.78
C SER A 327 17.89 -3.57 5.31
N PRO A 328 18.65 -4.41 4.58
CA PRO A 328 18.30 -4.84 3.23
C PRO A 328 16.90 -5.49 3.14
N GLU A 329 16.46 -6.12 4.23
CA GLU A 329 15.13 -6.73 4.32
C GLU A 329 14.02 -5.67 4.41
N LEU A 330 14.12 -4.72 5.35
CA LEU A 330 13.18 -3.59 5.43
C LEU A 330 13.16 -2.81 4.11
N GLN A 331 14.33 -2.60 3.49
CA GLN A 331 14.45 -1.92 2.21
C GLN A 331 13.65 -2.63 1.10
N ARG A 332 13.71 -3.96 1.05
CA ARG A 332 12.94 -4.78 0.10
C ARG A 332 11.44 -4.69 0.37
N TRP A 333 11.03 -4.75 1.64
CA TRP A 333 9.62 -4.64 2.01
C TRP A 333 9.04 -3.26 1.69
N LEU A 334 9.79 -2.18 1.94
CA LEU A 334 9.42 -0.81 1.59
C LEU A 334 9.17 -0.65 0.09
N ARG A 335 10.09 -1.16 -0.74
CA ARG A 335 9.93 -1.11 -2.19
C ARG A 335 8.80 -2.00 -2.68
N SER A 336 8.55 -3.15 -2.07
CA SER A 336 7.34 -3.94 -2.39
C SER A 336 6.04 -3.21 -2.00
N ALA A 337 6.02 -2.54 -0.85
CA ALA A 337 4.88 -1.76 -0.38
C ALA A 337 4.56 -0.62 -1.35
N GLN A 338 5.58 0.18 -1.70
CA GLN A 338 5.43 1.28 -2.64
C GLN A 338 5.10 0.79 -4.06
N TYR A 339 5.69 -0.32 -4.51
CA TYR A 339 5.31 -0.93 -5.80
C TYR A 339 3.82 -1.25 -5.86
N GLY A 340 3.23 -1.81 -4.80
CA GLY A 340 1.80 -2.15 -4.79
C GLY A 340 0.88 -0.95 -5.00
N LEU A 341 1.19 0.17 -4.34
CA LEU A 341 0.47 1.43 -4.51
C LEU A 341 0.68 2.02 -5.92
N LEU A 342 1.91 2.03 -6.43
CA LEU A 342 2.23 2.54 -7.77
C LEU A 342 1.61 1.67 -8.88
N ALA A 343 1.59 0.34 -8.72
CA ALA A 343 1.01 -0.59 -9.68
C ALA A 343 -0.53 -0.50 -9.74
N SER A 344 -1.16 0.05 -8.69
CA SER A 344 -2.62 0.20 -8.57
C SER A 344 -3.11 1.63 -8.82
N THR A 345 -2.22 2.57 -9.14
CA THR A 345 -2.55 3.99 -9.38
C THR A 345 -1.96 4.51 -10.68
N ARG A 346 -2.64 5.49 -11.28
CA ARG A 346 -2.17 6.22 -12.46
C ARG A 346 -2.69 7.66 -12.46
N THR A 347 -1.94 8.55 -13.09
CA THR A 347 -2.36 9.93 -13.29
C THR A 347 -3.64 9.99 -14.12
N GLY A 348 -4.55 10.89 -13.75
CA GLY A 348 -5.82 11.10 -14.45
C GLY A 348 -6.87 10.01 -14.22
N SER A 349 -6.61 9.01 -13.37
CA SER A 349 -7.66 8.07 -12.92
C SER A 349 -8.70 8.79 -12.06
N ARG A 350 -9.95 8.32 -12.14
CA ARG A 350 -11.06 8.73 -11.25
C ARG A 350 -11.61 7.53 -10.47
N ASP A 351 -10.83 6.46 -10.39
CA ASP A 351 -11.09 5.26 -9.61
C ASP A 351 -10.11 5.17 -8.45
N SER A 352 -10.61 4.75 -7.30
CA SER A 352 -9.83 4.60 -6.07
C SER A 352 -9.19 3.21 -5.97
N ILE A 353 -8.50 2.97 -4.86
CA ILE A 353 -7.72 1.76 -4.60
C ILE A 353 -8.52 0.85 -3.66
N ALA A 354 -8.73 -0.41 -4.06
CA ALA A 354 -9.29 -1.44 -3.19
C ALA A 354 -8.19 -2.02 -2.25
N PRO A 355 -8.54 -2.66 -1.11
CA PRO A 355 -7.54 -3.25 -0.21
C PRO A 355 -6.60 -4.25 -0.89
N ALA A 356 -7.04 -4.94 -1.95
CA ALA A 356 -6.20 -5.86 -2.74
C ALA A 356 -5.64 -5.24 -4.03
N GLY A 357 -5.82 -3.93 -4.25
CA GLY A 357 -5.49 -3.24 -5.50
C GLY A 357 -6.16 -3.91 -6.70
N LEU A 358 -5.37 -4.12 -7.76
CA LEU A 358 -5.76 -4.90 -8.95
C LEU A 358 -5.12 -6.29 -8.97
N THR A 359 -4.79 -6.86 -7.81
CA THR A 359 -3.98 -8.09 -7.72
C THR A 359 -4.79 -9.36 -7.51
N SER A 360 -6.05 -9.24 -7.07
CA SER A 360 -7.01 -10.32 -6.84
C SER A 360 -8.41 -9.72 -6.65
N ASP A 361 -9.44 -10.56 -6.61
CA ASP A 361 -10.82 -10.15 -6.29
C ASP A 361 -11.20 -10.31 -4.81
N ASN A 362 -10.22 -10.39 -3.90
CA ASN A 362 -10.47 -10.25 -2.47
C ASN A 362 -11.15 -8.89 -2.17
N TYR A 363 -12.00 -8.86 -1.15
CA TYR A 363 -12.90 -7.72 -0.85
C TYR A 363 -13.79 -7.32 -2.03
N ALA A 364 -14.02 -8.24 -2.97
CA ALA A 364 -14.75 -7.97 -4.21
C ALA A 364 -14.21 -6.78 -5.03
N GLY A 365 -12.95 -6.38 -4.80
CA GLY A 365 -12.35 -5.18 -5.40
C GLY A 365 -13.07 -3.87 -5.03
N LEU A 366 -13.80 -3.85 -3.91
CA LEU A 366 -14.54 -2.68 -3.43
C LEU A 366 -13.59 -1.67 -2.75
N VAL A 367 -14.01 -0.41 -2.76
CA VAL A 367 -13.33 0.71 -2.11
C VAL A 367 -13.91 0.91 -0.71
N PHE A 368 -13.03 1.03 0.28
CA PHE A 368 -13.32 1.21 1.70
C PHE A 368 -12.71 2.53 2.19
N TRP A 369 -12.90 2.89 3.46
CA TRP A 369 -12.12 3.92 4.15
C TRP A 369 -10.60 3.66 4.07
N ASP A 370 -10.19 2.41 3.80
CA ASP A 370 -8.80 2.04 3.63
C ASP A 370 -8.04 2.87 2.60
N ALA A 371 -8.74 3.26 1.53
CA ALA A 371 -8.16 4.09 0.49
C ALA A 371 -7.68 5.41 1.08
N GLU A 372 -8.54 6.10 1.83
CA GLU A 372 -8.28 7.41 2.40
C GLU A 372 -7.33 7.38 3.62
N THR A 373 -7.47 6.40 4.50
CA THR A 373 -6.76 6.39 5.79
C THR A 373 -5.41 5.67 5.71
N TRP A 374 -5.30 4.58 4.95
CA TRP A 374 -4.12 3.71 4.97
C TRP A 374 -3.24 3.85 3.72
N MET A 375 -3.85 3.86 2.52
CA MET A 375 -3.08 3.86 1.27
C MET A 375 -2.73 5.26 0.77
N TYR A 376 -3.67 6.19 0.87
CA TYR A 376 -3.57 7.54 0.34
C TYR A 376 -2.49 8.43 0.98
N PRO A 377 -2.25 8.45 2.31
CA PRO A 377 -1.36 9.46 2.91
C PRO A 377 0.10 9.36 2.45
N ALA A 378 0.65 8.14 2.37
CA ALA A 378 2.01 7.95 1.87
C ALA A 378 2.16 8.30 0.38
N LEU A 379 1.13 8.01 -0.43
CA LEU A 379 1.05 8.46 -1.82
C LEU A 379 0.93 9.97 -1.90
N LEU A 380 0.15 10.63 -1.04
CA LEU A 380 -0.03 12.08 -1.07
C LEU A 380 1.29 12.80 -0.75
N ALA A 381 2.02 12.30 0.25
CA ALA A 381 3.30 12.87 0.67
C ALA A 381 4.39 12.82 -0.42
N THR A 382 4.30 11.88 -1.35
CA THR A 382 5.33 11.65 -2.38
C THR A 382 4.85 11.97 -3.79
N ARG A 383 3.61 11.64 -4.11
CA ARG A 383 2.96 11.55 -5.44
C ARG A 383 1.51 12.08 -5.42
N PRO A 384 1.28 13.37 -5.12
CA PRO A 384 -0.06 13.94 -5.04
C PRO A 384 -0.86 13.79 -6.35
N GLU A 385 -0.21 13.72 -7.51
CA GLU A 385 -0.85 13.49 -8.80
C GLU A 385 -1.37 12.06 -9.01
N LEU A 386 -0.86 11.08 -8.25
CA LEU A 386 -1.38 9.71 -8.18
C LEU A 386 -2.42 9.58 -7.07
N ALA A 387 -2.15 10.19 -5.90
CA ALA A 387 -3.06 10.20 -4.75
C ALA A 387 -4.42 10.86 -5.09
N ARG A 388 -4.42 11.81 -6.04
CA ARG A 388 -5.62 12.50 -6.54
C ARG A 388 -6.76 11.53 -6.92
N SER A 389 -6.46 10.33 -7.42
CA SER A 389 -7.52 9.41 -7.87
C SER A 389 -8.48 8.99 -6.75
N VAL A 390 -8.00 8.94 -5.50
CA VAL A 390 -8.79 8.59 -4.32
C VAL A 390 -9.88 9.64 -4.04
N VAL A 391 -9.50 10.92 -4.00
CA VAL A 391 -10.45 12.02 -3.77
C VAL A 391 -11.35 12.29 -4.99
N GLU A 392 -10.84 12.09 -6.21
CA GLU A 392 -11.64 12.21 -7.44
C GLU A 392 -12.69 11.11 -7.56
N TYR A 393 -12.42 9.91 -7.05
CA TYR A 393 -13.41 8.85 -6.97
C TYR A 393 -14.60 9.24 -6.07
N ARG A 394 -14.32 9.83 -4.90
CA ARG A 394 -15.37 10.34 -4.00
C ARG A 394 -16.15 11.48 -4.65
N TYR A 395 -15.47 12.36 -5.40
CA TYR A 395 -16.16 13.38 -6.21
C TYR A 395 -17.06 12.77 -7.28
N ARG A 396 -16.58 11.78 -8.03
CA ARG A 396 -17.32 11.09 -9.09
C ARG A 396 -18.58 10.41 -8.57
N THR A 397 -18.52 9.84 -7.37
CA THR A 397 -19.62 9.07 -6.74
C THR A 397 -20.56 9.93 -5.86
N ARG A 398 -20.30 11.24 -5.73
CA ARG A 398 -21.09 12.14 -4.85
C ARG A 398 -22.59 12.18 -5.13
N GLY A 399 -23.01 11.94 -6.38
CA GLY A 399 -24.43 11.91 -6.75
C GLY A 399 -25.18 10.75 -6.07
N ALA A 400 -24.55 9.56 -6.03
CA ALA A 400 -25.07 8.43 -5.29
C ALA A 400 -25.03 8.69 -3.79
N ALA A 401 -23.94 9.25 -3.27
CA ALA A 401 -23.82 9.59 -1.85
C ALA A 401 -24.92 10.56 -1.36
N ARG A 402 -25.31 11.54 -2.19
CA ARG A 402 -26.46 12.41 -1.91
C ARG A 402 -27.77 11.63 -1.85
N THR A 403 -27.98 10.74 -2.81
CA THR A 403 -29.18 9.90 -2.87
C THR A 403 -29.26 8.95 -1.68
N ASN A 404 -28.12 8.40 -1.24
CA ASN A 404 -28.04 7.55 -0.05
C ASN A 404 -28.45 8.34 1.20
N ALA A 405 -27.88 9.52 1.42
CA ALA A 405 -28.23 10.36 2.57
C ALA A 405 -29.74 10.67 2.60
N GLN A 406 -30.31 11.09 1.47
CA GLN A 406 -31.74 11.37 1.35
C GLN A 406 -32.62 10.15 1.69
N LYS A 407 -32.28 8.97 1.17
CA LYS A 407 -33.02 7.73 1.47
C LYS A 407 -32.92 7.29 2.92
N LEU A 408 -31.84 7.64 3.60
CA LEU A 408 -31.63 7.40 5.03
C LEU A 408 -32.24 8.50 5.92
N GLY A 409 -32.88 9.52 5.35
CA GLY A 409 -33.46 10.63 6.11
C GLY A 409 -32.47 11.71 6.55
N PHE A 410 -31.24 11.70 6.01
CA PHE A 410 -30.20 12.69 6.31
C PHE A 410 -30.04 13.72 5.18
N ARG A 411 -29.43 14.85 5.51
CA ARG A 411 -28.95 15.83 4.52
C ARG A 411 -27.55 15.45 4.04
N GLY A 412 -27.05 16.16 3.04
CA GLY A 412 -25.65 16.09 2.67
C GLY A 412 -25.26 14.85 1.85
N LEU A 413 -24.10 14.27 2.17
CA LEU A 413 -23.50 13.13 1.48
C LEU A 413 -23.25 11.97 2.44
N PHE A 414 -23.73 10.78 2.08
CA PHE A 414 -23.47 9.53 2.78
C PHE A 414 -22.85 8.51 1.81
N TYR A 415 -21.55 8.30 1.93
CA TYR A 415 -20.83 7.25 1.21
C TYR A 415 -21.00 5.91 1.93
N PRO A 416 -21.26 4.81 1.20
CA PRO A 416 -21.39 3.49 1.81
C PRO A 416 -20.04 2.96 2.31
N TRP A 417 -20.09 2.06 3.30
CA TRP A 417 -18.90 1.37 3.85
C TRP A 417 -18.04 0.73 2.75
N THR A 418 -18.69 0.00 1.84
CA THR A 418 -18.05 -0.56 0.65
C THR A 418 -18.67 0.03 -0.61
N SER A 419 -17.82 0.44 -1.54
CA SER A 419 -18.23 1.18 -2.73
C SER A 419 -17.62 0.58 -4.00
N ALA A 420 -18.39 0.51 -5.08
CA ALA A 420 -18.02 -0.10 -6.36
C ALA A 420 -18.01 0.97 -7.48
N SER A 421 -18.82 0.79 -8.53
CA SER A 421 -18.80 1.64 -9.72
C SER A 421 -19.40 3.03 -9.50
N LYS A 422 -20.45 3.18 -8.67
CA LYS A 422 -21.20 4.43 -8.51
C LYS A 422 -21.30 4.94 -7.07
N GLY A 423 -21.02 4.13 -6.06
CA GLY A 423 -21.20 4.46 -4.65
C GLY A 423 -22.63 4.30 -4.14
N ASN A 424 -23.41 3.40 -4.76
CA ASN A 424 -24.79 3.14 -4.37
C ASN A 424 -24.85 2.19 -3.16
N LEU A 425 -25.40 2.68 -2.04
CA LEU A 425 -25.52 1.92 -0.79
C LEU A 425 -26.24 0.57 -0.98
N TRP A 426 -27.35 0.56 -1.71
CA TRP A 426 -28.26 -0.59 -1.79
C TRP A 426 -27.78 -1.69 -2.72
N THR A 427 -27.00 -1.34 -3.74
CA THR A 427 -26.55 -2.30 -4.77
C THR A 427 -25.06 -2.63 -4.71
N GLU A 428 -24.28 -1.93 -3.89
CA GLU A 428 -22.83 -2.11 -3.80
C GLU A 428 -22.36 -2.42 -2.37
N CYS A 429 -23.05 -1.95 -1.34
CA CYS A 429 -22.59 -2.15 0.04
C CYS A 429 -22.84 -3.57 0.53
N GLN A 430 -21.81 -4.26 1.03
CA GLN A 430 -21.86 -5.69 1.29
C GLN A 430 -22.23 -6.09 2.74
N SER A 431 -21.91 -5.26 3.72
CA SER A 431 -22.05 -5.57 5.17
C SER A 431 -23.38 -5.05 5.75
N TRP A 432 -24.45 -5.81 5.58
CA TRP A 432 -25.77 -5.50 6.15
C TRP A 432 -26.04 -6.23 7.47
N ASP A 433 -25.34 -7.34 7.70
CA ASP A 433 -25.31 -8.06 8.96
C ASP A 433 -23.85 -8.55 9.19
N PRO A 434 -23.10 -7.92 10.11
CA PRO A 434 -23.46 -6.73 10.90
C PRO A 434 -23.68 -5.48 10.03
N PRO A 435 -24.49 -4.51 10.48
CA PRO A 435 -25.01 -3.41 9.66
C PRO A 435 -24.01 -2.27 9.39
N HIS A 436 -22.73 -2.58 9.15
CA HIS A 436 -21.68 -1.57 8.90
C HIS A 436 -22.04 -0.62 7.73
N CYS A 437 -22.80 -1.09 6.73
CA CYS A 437 -23.34 -0.26 5.66
C CYS A 437 -24.15 0.95 6.16
N LEU A 438 -24.76 0.85 7.34
CA LEU A 438 -25.59 1.89 7.96
C LEU A 438 -24.92 2.54 9.17
N THR A 439 -24.12 1.79 9.93
CA THR A 439 -23.66 2.22 11.26
C THR A 439 -22.19 2.68 11.28
N GLN A 440 -21.35 2.27 10.33
CA GLN A 440 -19.93 2.63 10.31
C GLN A 440 -19.70 4.00 9.63
N ASN A 441 -20.23 5.04 10.28
CA ASN A 441 -20.39 6.36 9.70
C ASN A 441 -19.10 7.19 9.65
N HIS A 442 -18.04 6.79 10.37
CA HIS A 442 -16.77 7.52 10.39
C HIS A 442 -16.17 7.70 8.99
N LEU A 443 -16.49 6.83 8.03
CA LEU A 443 -16.10 6.93 6.63
C LEU A 443 -16.36 8.33 6.03
N GLN A 444 -17.45 9.00 6.42
CA GLN A 444 -17.71 10.35 5.93
C GLN A 444 -16.62 11.32 6.39
N GLY A 445 -16.21 11.19 7.66
CA GLY A 445 -15.10 11.94 8.23
C GLY A 445 -13.75 11.60 7.60
N ASP A 446 -13.48 10.31 7.33
CA ASP A 446 -12.24 9.87 6.65
C ASP A 446 -12.10 10.51 5.26
N VAL A 447 -13.19 10.52 4.48
CA VAL A 447 -13.23 11.18 3.17
C VAL A 447 -12.99 12.68 3.31
N SER A 448 -13.61 13.33 4.29
CA SER A 448 -13.39 14.76 4.55
C SER A 448 -11.94 15.07 4.92
N LEU A 449 -11.30 14.22 5.74
CA LEU A 449 -9.90 14.36 6.10
C LEU A 449 -8.99 14.24 4.88
N ALA A 450 -9.18 13.23 4.04
CA ALA A 450 -8.39 13.04 2.82
C ALA A 450 -8.55 14.22 1.83
N VAL A 451 -9.77 14.73 1.65
CA VAL A 451 -10.05 15.91 0.81
C VAL A 451 -9.34 17.15 1.33
N TRP A 452 -9.40 17.39 2.64
CA TRP A 452 -8.70 18.51 3.26
C TRP A 452 -7.18 18.38 3.12
N GLN A 453 -6.63 17.19 3.40
CA GLN A 453 -5.20 16.90 3.22
C GLN A 453 -4.75 17.10 1.76
N TYR A 454 -5.59 16.75 0.76
CA TYR A 454 -5.27 17.01 -0.64
C TYR A 454 -5.06 18.50 -0.91
N TYR A 455 -5.96 19.34 -0.41
CA TYR A 455 -5.84 20.79 -0.52
C TYR A 455 -4.59 21.29 0.22
N LEU A 456 -4.31 20.81 1.44
CA LEU A 456 -3.10 21.21 2.17
C LEU A 456 -1.83 20.87 1.36
N ALA A 457 -1.76 19.66 0.82
CA ALA A 457 -0.63 19.14 0.07
C ALA A 457 -0.40 19.85 -1.27
N THR A 458 -1.46 20.33 -1.93
CA THR A 458 -1.37 20.91 -3.29
C THR A 458 -1.47 22.42 -3.29
N GLY A 459 -2.19 23.01 -2.34
CA GLY A 459 -2.56 24.43 -2.34
C GLY A 459 -3.55 24.80 -3.45
N ASP A 460 -4.15 23.81 -4.13
CA ASP A 460 -5.00 24.01 -5.30
C ASP A 460 -6.39 24.53 -4.88
N ARG A 461 -6.55 25.86 -4.91
CA ARG A 461 -7.80 26.54 -4.55
C ARG A 461 -8.90 26.34 -5.59
N ASP A 462 -8.54 26.18 -6.87
CA ASP A 462 -9.52 25.94 -7.94
C ASP A 462 -10.10 24.53 -7.82
N TRP A 463 -9.25 23.55 -7.52
CA TRP A 463 -9.69 22.21 -7.17
C TRP A 463 -10.52 22.22 -5.89
N LEU A 464 -10.10 22.96 -4.85
CA LEU A 464 -10.88 23.09 -3.63
C LEU A 464 -12.26 23.67 -3.95
N ALA A 465 -12.39 24.70 -4.77
CA ALA A 465 -13.68 25.28 -5.15
C ALA A 465 -14.55 24.31 -5.96
N GLY A 466 -14.00 23.68 -6.99
CA GLY A 466 -14.76 22.85 -7.93
C GLY A 466 -15.05 21.43 -7.47
N HIS A 467 -14.15 20.83 -6.68
CA HIS A 467 -14.18 19.41 -6.30
C HIS A 467 -14.17 19.21 -4.79
N GLY A 468 -13.26 19.85 -4.06
CA GLY A 468 -13.13 19.65 -2.61
C GLY A 468 -14.31 20.18 -1.80
N TRP A 469 -14.77 21.39 -2.09
CA TRP A 469 -15.83 22.09 -1.39
C TRP A 469 -17.19 21.38 -1.50
N PRO A 470 -17.65 20.92 -2.67
CA PRO A 470 -18.85 20.10 -2.77
C PRO A 470 -18.83 18.85 -1.87
N LEU A 471 -17.65 18.26 -1.65
CA LEU A 471 -17.49 17.09 -0.78
C LEU A 471 -17.53 17.51 0.70
N LEU A 472 -16.68 18.46 1.10
CA LEU A 472 -16.58 18.93 2.48
C LEU A 472 -17.91 19.48 3.00
N ARG A 473 -18.57 20.35 2.21
CA ARG A 473 -19.90 20.87 2.55
C ARG A 473 -20.93 19.77 2.69
N GLY A 474 -20.97 18.85 1.73
CA GLY A 474 -21.93 17.76 1.73
C GLY A 474 -21.78 16.82 2.93
N ILE A 475 -20.53 16.51 3.31
CA ILE A 475 -20.24 15.70 4.50
C ILE A 475 -20.58 16.47 5.79
N ALA A 476 -20.27 17.77 5.87
CA ALA A 476 -20.64 18.61 7.01
C ALA A 476 -22.16 18.69 7.19
N ASP A 477 -22.93 18.84 6.09
CA ASP A 477 -24.39 18.84 6.12
C ASP A 477 -24.96 17.49 6.59
N PHE A 478 -24.31 16.37 6.26
CA PHE A 478 -24.64 15.06 6.79
C PHE A 478 -24.45 15.02 8.31
N TRP A 479 -23.26 15.32 8.81
CA TRP A 479 -22.96 15.27 10.25
C TRP A 479 -23.86 16.19 11.06
N ALA A 480 -24.11 17.41 10.57
CA ALA A 480 -25.02 18.36 11.22
C ALA A 480 -26.49 17.89 11.23
N SER A 481 -26.88 16.97 10.33
CA SER A 481 -28.22 16.34 10.36
C SER A 481 -28.26 15.01 11.11
N ARG A 482 -27.11 14.34 11.27
CA ARG A 482 -26.96 13.03 11.92
C ARG A 482 -26.82 13.12 13.43
N ALA A 483 -26.17 14.19 13.91
CA ALA A 483 -25.97 14.44 15.34
C ALA A 483 -27.29 14.78 16.04
N THR A 484 -27.51 14.20 17.22
CA THR A 484 -28.69 14.43 18.05
C THR A 484 -28.33 15.36 19.21
N ALA A 485 -29.06 16.46 19.39
CA ALA A 485 -28.88 17.34 20.53
C ALA A 485 -29.36 16.67 21.82
N ASN A 486 -28.61 16.85 22.90
CA ASN A 486 -28.93 16.38 24.23
C ASN A 486 -29.51 17.54 25.07
N GLY A 487 -30.21 17.21 26.17
CA GLY A 487 -30.83 18.21 27.05
C GLY A 487 -29.83 19.13 27.77
N ASP A 488 -28.56 18.72 27.85
CA ASP A 488 -27.45 19.50 28.42
C ASP A 488 -26.74 20.41 27.39
N GLY A 489 -27.25 20.49 26.17
CA GLY A 489 -26.67 21.30 25.08
C GLY A 489 -25.53 20.62 24.31
N SER A 490 -25.09 19.43 24.72
CA SER A 490 -24.14 18.61 23.95
C SER A 490 -24.83 17.89 22.79
N TYR A 491 -24.05 17.20 21.95
CA TYR A 491 -24.52 16.39 20.84
C TYR A 491 -23.98 14.97 20.93
N SER A 492 -24.81 14.00 20.56
CA SER A 492 -24.43 12.59 20.49
C SER A 492 -24.67 12.01 19.09
N VAL A 493 -23.87 11.01 18.74
CA VAL A 493 -24.11 10.14 17.58
C VAL A 493 -24.36 8.73 18.11
N LYS A 494 -25.62 8.30 18.01
CA LYS A 494 -26.11 7.00 18.49
C LYS A 494 -26.07 5.96 17.38
N ASP A 495 -26.04 4.68 17.74
CA ASP A 495 -26.11 3.54 16.80
C ASP A 495 -25.01 3.60 15.73
N VAL A 496 -23.76 3.56 16.19
CA VAL A 496 -22.58 3.55 15.32
C VAL A 496 -21.74 2.30 15.53
N ALA A 497 -20.98 1.95 14.49
CA ALA A 497 -19.81 1.09 14.60
C ALA A 497 -18.57 1.98 14.43
N GLY A 498 -17.58 1.82 15.31
CA GLY A 498 -16.29 2.47 15.16
C GLY A 498 -15.38 1.73 14.17
N PRO A 499 -14.12 2.14 14.03
CA PRO A 499 -13.08 1.34 13.40
C PRO A 499 -12.96 -0.07 14.00
N ASP A 500 -13.16 -0.22 15.30
CA ASP A 500 -13.29 -1.54 15.92
C ASP A 500 -14.65 -2.19 15.59
N GLU A 501 -14.62 -3.11 14.63
CA GLU A 501 -15.82 -3.81 14.16
C GLU A 501 -16.34 -4.87 15.13
N TYR A 502 -15.68 -5.13 16.27
CA TYR A 502 -16.26 -5.95 17.34
C TYR A 502 -17.33 -5.18 18.13
N SER A 503 -17.32 -3.84 18.06
CA SER A 503 -18.22 -2.95 18.78
C SER A 503 -19.26 -2.33 17.83
N ASN A 504 -20.48 -2.89 17.83
CA ASN A 504 -21.59 -2.46 16.98
C ASN A 504 -22.75 -1.84 17.77
N GLY A 505 -23.41 -0.84 17.19
CA GLY A 505 -24.59 -0.20 17.79
C GLY A 505 -24.30 0.65 19.02
N VAL A 506 -23.04 1.08 19.19
CA VAL A 506 -22.62 1.88 20.35
C VAL A 506 -23.06 3.34 20.21
N THR A 507 -23.04 4.08 21.32
CA THR A 507 -23.29 5.53 21.32
C THR A 507 -22.01 6.29 21.61
N ASP A 508 -21.82 7.41 20.92
CA ASP A 508 -20.68 8.30 21.07
C ASP A 508 -19.33 7.59 20.88
N GLY A 509 -19.21 6.82 19.80
CA GLY A 509 -17.94 6.24 19.37
C GLY A 509 -16.88 7.34 19.19
N VAL A 510 -15.77 7.24 19.90
CA VAL A 510 -14.83 8.35 20.11
C VAL A 510 -14.18 8.80 18.81
N PHE A 511 -13.75 7.85 17.97
CA PHE A 511 -13.20 8.16 16.65
C PHE A 511 -14.27 8.78 15.74
N THR A 512 -15.47 8.18 15.70
CA THR A 512 -16.60 8.67 14.89
C THR A 512 -16.95 10.13 15.24
N ASN A 513 -17.08 10.46 16.52
CA ASN A 513 -17.41 11.81 16.95
C ASN A 513 -16.25 12.79 16.70
N ALA A 514 -14.99 12.38 16.96
CA ALA A 514 -13.82 13.22 16.71
C ALA A 514 -13.64 13.54 15.21
N VAL A 515 -13.79 12.54 14.33
CA VAL A 515 -13.68 12.75 12.88
C VAL A 515 -14.87 13.53 12.32
N ALA A 516 -16.08 13.38 12.89
CA ALA A 516 -17.23 14.21 12.55
C ALA A 516 -17.01 15.69 12.89
N ALA A 517 -16.53 15.98 14.11
CA ALA A 517 -16.17 17.34 14.52
C ALA A 517 -15.07 17.92 13.62
N THR A 518 -14.07 17.12 13.27
CA THR A 518 -12.99 17.51 12.35
C THR A 518 -13.52 17.82 10.94
N ALA A 519 -14.46 17.02 10.43
CA ALA A 519 -15.08 17.26 9.12
C ALA A 519 -15.89 18.57 9.08
N LEU A 520 -16.67 18.85 10.13
CA LEU A 520 -17.41 20.11 10.28
C LEU A 520 -16.44 21.31 10.32
N ARG A 521 -15.33 21.21 11.06
CA ARG A 521 -14.30 22.25 11.13
C ARG A 521 -13.57 22.46 9.79
N ASN A 522 -13.22 21.39 9.09
CA ASN A 522 -12.60 21.46 7.76
C ASN A 522 -13.52 22.14 6.75
N ALA A 523 -14.82 21.82 6.75
CA ALA A 523 -15.80 22.47 5.90
C ALA A 523 -15.95 23.95 6.23
N THR A 524 -16.04 24.33 7.52
CA THR A 524 -16.05 25.73 7.95
C THR A 524 -14.80 26.47 7.47
N ARG A 525 -13.62 25.87 7.61
CA ARG A 525 -12.37 26.49 7.15
C ARG A 525 -12.31 26.62 5.62
N ALA A 526 -12.74 25.61 4.88
CA ALA A 526 -12.82 25.66 3.42
C ALA A 526 -13.81 26.75 2.95
N ALA A 527 -14.95 26.91 3.62
CA ALA A 527 -15.91 27.97 3.32
C ALA A 527 -15.26 29.35 3.45
N GLN A 528 -14.55 29.60 4.56
CA GLN A 528 -13.81 30.84 4.79
C GLN A 528 -12.76 31.10 3.70
N LEU A 529 -11.97 30.08 3.35
CA LEU A 529 -10.95 30.17 2.30
C LEU A 529 -11.54 30.49 0.92
N LEU A 530 -12.78 30.10 0.65
CA LEU A 530 -13.47 30.33 -0.61
C LEU A 530 -14.41 31.55 -0.59
N GLY A 531 -14.53 32.23 0.55
CA GLY A 531 -15.48 33.34 0.71
C GLY A 531 -16.95 32.91 0.72
N HIS A 532 -17.24 31.65 1.05
CA HIS A 532 -18.59 31.13 1.21
C HIS A 532 -19.09 31.29 2.66
N PRO A 533 -20.41 31.48 2.87
CA PRO A 533 -20.97 31.45 4.22
C PRO A 533 -20.87 30.04 4.82
N ALA A 534 -20.33 29.94 6.04
CA ALA A 534 -20.35 28.71 6.83
C ALA A 534 -21.59 28.70 7.75
N PRO A 535 -22.46 27.67 7.70
CA PRO A 535 -23.56 27.54 8.64
C PRO A 535 -23.08 27.50 10.09
N ALA A 536 -23.60 28.40 10.95
CA ALA A 536 -23.24 28.45 12.38
C ALA A 536 -23.53 27.13 13.12
N GLY A 537 -24.50 26.35 12.63
CA GLY A 537 -24.82 25.02 13.14
C GLY A 537 -23.66 24.02 13.01
N TRP A 538 -22.76 24.18 12.03
CA TRP A 538 -21.62 23.28 11.89
C TRP A 538 -20.66 23.40 13.07
N THR A 539 -20.25 24.62 13.43
CA THR A 539 -19.37 24.85 14.59
C THR A 539 -20.04 24.46 15.89
N ARG A 540 -21.33 24.78 16.05
CA ARG A 540 -22.10 24.40 17.26
C ARG A 540 -22.12 22.89 17.48
N VAL A 541 -22.37 22.10 16.43
CA VAL A 541 -22.34 20.64 16.51
C VAL A 541 -20.92 20.14 16.76
N ALA A 542 -19.92 20.67 16.05
CA ALA A 542 -18.53 20.24 16.18
C ALA A 542 -17.99 20.41 17.61
N ASP A 543 -18.32 21.52 18.26
CA ASP A 543 -17.85 21.82 19.61
C ASP A 543 -18.67 21.14 20.71
N GLY A 544 -19.93 20.76 20.41
CA GLY A 544 -20.81 20.08 21.35
C GLY A 544 -20.80 18.55 21.26
N LEU A 545 -20.19 17.95 20.23
CA LEU A 545 -20.10 16.49 20.10
C LEU A 545 -19.36 15.89 21.30
N ARG A 546 -19.99 14.92 21.98
CA ARG A 546 -19.39 14.23 23.13
C ARG A 546 -18.20 13.39 22.70
N ILE A 547 -17.09 13.54 23.42
CA ILE A 547 -15.87 12.74 23.23
C ILE A 547 -15.62 12.01 24.55
N PRO A 548 -15.95 10.71 24.65
CA PRO A 548 -15.80 9.97 25.90
C PRO A 548 -14.37 9.97 26.43
N TYR A 549 -14.19 10.46 27.65
CA TYR A 549 -12.88 10.65 28.27
C TYR A 549 -12.95 10.41 29.77
N ASP A 550 -12.03 9.60 30.28
CA ASP A 550 -11.81 9.37 31.71
C ASP A 550 -10.63 10.24 32.18
N PRO A 551 -10.90 11.37 32.87
CA PRO A 551 -9.84 12.28 33.32
C PRO A 551 -8.96 11.70 34.43
N LYS A 552 -9.46 10.71 35.20
CA LYS A 552 -8.66 10.08 36.27
C LYS A 552 -7.59 9.17 35.69
N ARG A 553 -7.95 8.42 34.64
CA ARG A 553 -7.03 7.52 33.92
C ARG A 553 -6.31 8.19 32.75
N LYS A 554 -6.68 9.43 32.44
CA LYS A 554 -6.26 10.16 31.24
C LYS A 554 -6.52 9.37 29.95
N LEU A 555 -7.64 8.66 29.89
CA LEU A 555 -7.92 7.68 28.85
C LEU A 555 -9.12 8.12 28.02
N PHE A 556 -8.97 8.19 26.71
CA PHE A 556 -10.12 8.29 25.81
C PHE A 556 -10.82 6.94 25.75
N LEU A 557 -12.08 6.90 26.15
CA LEU A 557 -12.89 5.69 26.10
C LEU A 557 -13.39 5.50 24.67
N GLN A 558 -13.37 4.27 24.17
CA GLN A 558 -13.68 3.98 22.78
C GLN A 558 -15.10 4.38 22.37
N TYR A 559 -16.04 4.27 23.31
CA TYR A 559 -17.41 4.75 23.19
C TYR A 559 -17.97 5.01 24.60
N ALA A 560 -19.15 5.63 24.68
CA ALA A 560 -19.80 5.88 25.96
C ALA A 560 -20.12 4.56 26.68
N GLY A 561 -19.55 4.37 27.89
CA GLY A 561 -19.73 3.15 28.68
C GLY A 561 -18.77 2.00 28.33
N TYR A 562 -17.75 2.23 27.49
CA TYR A 562 -16.73 1.21 27.21
C TYR A 562 -16.06 0.71 28.50
N ASN A 563 -15.96 -0.61 28.65
CA ASN A 563 -15.54 -1.28 29.87
C ASN A 563 -14.20 -2.03 29.73
N GLY A 564 -13.51 -1.89 28.60
CA GLY A 564 -12.18 -2.48 28.38
C GLY A 564 -12.17 -3.81 27.64
N SER A 565 -13.20 -4.11 26.84
CA SER A 565 -13.23 -5.28 25.96
C SER A 565 -12.11 -5.27 24.92
N THR A 566 -11.73 -6.46 24.44
CA THR A 566 -10.80 -6.63 23.30
C THR A 566 -11.34 -5.90 22.07
N ILE A 567 -10.46 -5.25 21.32
CA ILE A 567 -10.77 -4.51 20.09
C ILE A 567 -10.15 -5.20 18.89
N LYS A 568 -10.83 -5.18 17.74
CA LYS A 568 -10.33 -5.78 16.48
C LYS A 568 -9.11 -5.06 15.94
N GLN A 569 -9.13 -3.73 15.97
CA GLN A 569 -8.12 -2.87 15.34
C GLN A 569 -8.11 -1.46 15.94
N ALA A 570 -7.13 -0.64 15.56
CA ALA A 570 -6.98 0.74 16.02
C ALA A 570 -8.27 1.56 15.87
N ASP A 571 -8.71 2.16 16.98
CA ASP A 571 -9.91 3.01 17.07
C ASP A 571 -9.60 4.30 17.84
N ALA A 572 -9.57 4.26 19.18
CA ALA A 572 -9.30 5.44 20.00
C ALA A 572 -7.89 6.03 19.78
N VAL A 573 -6.89 5.19 19.47
CA VAL A 573 -5.53 5.65 19.14
C VAL A 573 -5.49 6.50 17.87
N LEU A 574 -6.49 6.38 16.97
CA LEU A 574 -6.58 7.21 15.76
C LEU A 574 -6.85 8.70 16.05
N LEU A 575 -7.22 9.04 17.29
CA LEU A 575 -7.24 10.43 17.76
C LEU A 575 -5.85 11.06 17.72
N ILE A 576 -4.79 10.30 17.96
CA ILE A 576 -3.40 10.79 17.92
C ILE A 576 -2.98 10.99 16.46
N TYR A 577 -3.02 9.91 15.68
CA TYR A 577 -2.79 9.92 14.23
C TYR A 577 -3.84 9.06 13.52
N PRO A 578 -4.53 9.57 12.47
CA PRO A 578 -4.21 10.78 11.73
C PRO A 578 -4.94 12.05 12.18
N LEU A 579 -5.83 12.00 13.17
CA LEU A 579 -6.73 13.14 13.47
C LEU A 579 -6.03 14.34 14.11
N GLU A 580 -4.91 14.14 14.81
CA GLU A 580 -4.27 15.18 15.62
C GLU A 580 -5.24 15.82 16.64
N TRP A 581 -6.13 15.01 17.22
CA TRP A 581 -7.12 15.48 18.19
C TRP A 581 -6.41 16.11 19.40
N PRO A 582 -6.91 17.25 19.92
CA PRO A 582 -6.37 17.85 21.13
C PRO A 582 -6.50 16.90 22.32
N MET A 583 -5.36 16.59 22.95
CA MET A 583 -5.28 15.68 24.10
C MET A 583 -4.39 16.32 25.16
N GLU A 584 -4.79 16.20 26.43
CA GLU A 584 -4.00 16.73 27.54
C GLU A 584 -2.71 15.92 27.77
N PRO A 585 -1.71 16.48 28.49
CA PRO A 585 -0.45 15.80 28.77
C PRO A 585 -0.64 14.44 29.46
N GLY A 586 0.00 13.41 28.90
CA GLY A 586 -0.09 12.02 29.35
C GLY A 586 -1.20 11.21 28.68
N ALA A 587 -2.28 11.85 28.19
CA ALA A 587 -3.42 11.12 27.65
C ALA A 587 -3.10 10.30 26.39
N ARG A 588 -2.15 10.76 25.56
CA ARG A 588 -1.70 10.01 24.38
C ARG A 588 -1.03 8.70 24.76
N ALA A 589 -0.09 8.73 25.71
CA ALA A 589 0.61 7.55 26.21
C ALA A 589 -0.37 6.57 26.86
N SER A 590 -1.18 7.04 27.81
CA SER A 590 -2.17 6.21 28.49
C SER A 590 -3.18 5.58 27.52
N THR A 591 -3.57 6.30 26.46
CA THR A 591 -4.46 5.76 25.43
C THR A 591 -3.74 4.69 24.59
N LEU A 592 -2.52 4.96 24.11
CA LEU A 592 -1.75 3.99 23.33
C LEU A 592 -1.51 2.69 24.13
N ASP A 593 -0.99 2.80 25.35
CA ASP A 593 -0.67 1.64 26.19
C ASP A 593 -1.92 0.81 26.50
N TYR A 594 -3.03 1.48 26.82
CA TYR A 594 -4.28 0.81 27.17
C TYR A 594 -4.83 -0.03 26.01
N TYR A 595 -4.84 0.51 24.79
CA TYR A 595 -5.41 -0.17 23.62
C TYR A 595 -4.42 -1.09 22.91
N ALA A 596 -3.11 -0.85 23.00
CA ALA A 596 -2.10 -1.77 22.49
C ALA A 596 -2.17 -3.14 23.17
N ALA A 597 -2.48 -3.17 24.47
CA ALA A 597 -2.70 -4.39 25.26
C ALA A 597 -4.05 -5.09 25.00
N ARG A 598 -5.01 -4.41 24.35
CA ARG A 598 -6.38 -4.92 24.09
C ARG A 598 -6.67 -5.17 22.63
N THR A 599 -5.73 -4.86 21.75
CA THR A 599 -5.88 -5.15 20.33
C THR A 599 -5.75 -6.64 20.10
N ASP A 600 -6.72 -7.24 19.41
CA ASP A 600 -6.67 -8.61 18.95
C ASP A 600 -5.37 -8.83 18.13
N PRO A 601 -4.46 -9.72 18.59
CA PRO A 601 -3.22 -9.97 17.88
C PRO A 601 -3.44 -10.58 16.49
N ASP A 602 -4.58 -11.21 16.24
CA ASP A 602 -4.93 -11.75 14.93
C ASP A 602 -5.68 -10.76 14.04
N GLY A 603 -5.97 -9.54 14.53
CA GLY A 603 -6.59 -8.47 13.76
C GLY A 603 -5.86 -8.14 12.44
N PRO A 604 -6.53 -7.44 11.51
CA PRO A 604 -5.95 -7.13 10.21
C PRO A 604 -4.73 -6.21 10.35
N ALA A 605 -3.85 -6.25 9.34
CA ALA A 605 -2.60 -5.49 9.30
C ALA A 605 -2.77 -3.96 9.15
N MET A 606 -3.36 -3.32 10.15
CA MET A 606 -3.72 -1.89 10.15
C MET A 606 -3.15 -1.22 11.41
N THR A 607 -3.40 -1.83 12.57
CA THR A 607 -3.18 -1.25 13.90
C THR A 607 -1.73 -0.88 14.21
N ASP A 608 -0.80 -1.82 14.08
CA ASP A 608 0.57 -1.62 14.59
C ASP A 608 1.35 -0.54 13.81
N SER A 609 0.92 -0.20 12.59
CA SER A 609 1.50 0.93 11.86
C SER A 609 1.13 2.27 12.49
N VAL A 610 -0.10 2.43 12.98
CA VAL A 610 -0.51 3.61 13.76
C VAL A 610 0.15 3.60 15.14
N HIS A 611 0.23 2.45 15.82
CA HIS A 611 0.98 2.37 17.09
C HIS A 611 2.44 2.82 16.94
N ALA A 612 3.11 2.49 15.83
CA ALA A 612 4.46 2.96 15.56
C ALA A 612 4.53 4.48 15.34
N ILE A 613 3.55 5.05 14.63
CA ILE A 613 3.46 6.51 14.39
C ILE A 613 3.14 7.25 15.69
N ASP A 614 2.24 6.70 16.51
CA ASP A 614 1.83 7.28 17.78
C ASP A 614 2.96 7.21 18.80
N ALA A 615 3.64 6.06 18.92
CA ALA A 615 4.83 5.92 19.76
C ALA A 615 5.93 6.93 19.36
N ALA A 616 6.15 7.14 18.06
CA ALA A 616 7.08 8.16 17.56
C ALA A 616 6.61 9.59 17.87
N THR A 617 5.29 9.83 17.83
CA THR A 617 4.68 11.14 18.14
C THR A 617 4.77 11.46 19.63
N ILE A 618 4.54 10.47 20.48
CA ILE A 618 4.58 10.58 21.95
C ILE A 618 6.03 10.76 22.42
N GLY A 619 6.97 9.96 21.91
CA GLY A 619 8.39 10.07 22.23
C GLY A 619 8.75 9.68 23.67
N GLU A 620 8.08 8.67 24.23
CA GLU A 620 8.43 8.10 25.54
C GLU A 620 9.82 7.49 25.56
N ALA A 621 10.45 7.51 26.74
CA ALA A 621 11.80 6.99 26.93
C ALA A 621 11.89 5.51 26.55
N GLY A 622 12.83 5.17 25.67
CA GLY A 622 12.93 3.82 25.11
C GLY A 622 12.89 3.82 23.58
N CYS A 623 12.51 2.67 23.01
CA CYS A 623 12.58 2.41 21.57
C CYS A 623 11.39 1.59 21.04
N ALA A 624 10.26 1.60 21.75
CA ALA A 624 9.03 0.90 21.37
C ALA A 624 8.52 1.28 19.96
N THR A 625 8.87 2.45 19.43
CA THR A 625 8.62 2.82 18.01
C THR A 625 9.15 1.74 17.05
N TYR A 626 10.33 1.17 17.31
CA TYR A 626 10.89 0.11 16.47
C TYR A 626 10.18 -1.23 16.67
N THR A 627 9.77 -1.54 17.90
CA THR A 627 8.96 -2.75 18.20
C THR A 627 7.65 -2.72 17.42
N TYR A 628 6.91 -1.62 17.47
CA TYR A 628 5.68 -1.46 16.69
C TYR A 628 5.94 -1.45 15.18
N LEU A 629 7.04 -0.86 14.71
CA LEU A 629 7.44 -0.95 13.29
C LEU A 629 7.61 -2.42 12.86
N GLN A 630 8.28 -3.25 13.67
CA GLN A 630 8.45 -4.67 13.36
C GLN A 630 7.12 -5.41 13.38
N ARG A 631 6.26 -5.15 14.38
CA ARG A 631 4.89 -5.71 14.47
C ARG A 631 4.04 -5.34 13.25
N ALA A 632 4.21 -4.13 12.72
CA ALA A 632 3.46 -3.63 11.57
C ALA A 632 3.81 -4.32 10.25
N VAL A 633 4.95 -5.03 10.13
CA VAL A 633 5.42 -5.57 8.83
C VAL A 633 5.82 -7.04 8.87
N ARG A 634 6.65 -7.45 9.83
CA ARG A 634 7.28 -8.77 9.85
C ARG A 634 6.28 -9.95 9.86
N PRO A 635 5.16 -9.93 10.61
CA PRO A 635 4.26 -11.09 10.66
C PRO A 635 3.40 -11.23 9.40
N PHE A 636 3.37 -10.20 8.55
CA PHE A 636 2.50 -10.14 7.38
C PHE A 636 3.21 -10.44 6.06
N MET A 637 4.53 -10.43 6.02
CA MET A 637 5.28 -10.71 4.79
C MET A 637 5.12 -12.16 4.33
N ARG A 638 4.94 -12.36 3.02
CA ARG A 638 4.71 -13.66 2.39
C ARG A 638 5.51 -13.84 1.10
N GLY A 639 5.81 -15.10 0.82
CA GLY A 639 6.42 -15.55 -0.42
C GLY A 639 7.83 -14.99 -0.66
N PRO A 640 8.45 -15.36 -1.78
CA PRO A 640 9.78 -14.85 -2.15
C PRO A 640 9.73 -13.42 -2.71
N TYR A 641 8.54 -12.86 -2.95
CA TYR A 641 8.34 -11.57 -3.60
C TYR A 641 7.94 -10.43 -2.64
N ALA A 642 7.99 -10.68 -1.32
CA ALA A 642 7.61 -9.73 -0.29
C ALA A 642 6.18 -9.19 -0.46
N LEU A 643 5.22 -10.06 -0.73
CA LEU A 643 3.80 -9.67 -0.75
C LEU A 643 3.27 -9.55 0.68
N PHE A 644 2.29 -8.69 0.88
CA PHE A 644 1.79 -8.33 2.21
C PHE A 644 0.47 -9.08 2.47
N SER A 645 0.39 -9.90 3.52
CA SER A 645 -0.83 -10.58 3.96
C SER A 645 -1.65 -9.68 4.87
N GLU A 646 -2.97 -9.78 4.79
CA GLU A 646 -3.89 -9.14 5.74
C GLU A 646 -3.72 -9.68 7.17
N ALA A 647 -3.42 -10.97 7.31
CA ALA A 647 -3.37 -11.68 8.58
C ALA A 647 -1.95 -12.05 9.00
N ARG A 648 -1.69 -12.10 10.31
CA ARG A 648 -0.45 -12.69 10.88
C ARG A 648 -0.39 -14.19 10.58
N GLY A 649 -1.51 -14.90 10.73
CA GLY A 649 -1.65 -16.33 10.44
C GLY A 649 -2.29 -16.64 9.07
N ALA A 650 -3.08 -17.73 9.03
CA ALA A 650 -3.81 -18.19 7.85
C ALA A 650 -5.18 -17.50 7.66
N LYS A 651 -5.63 -16.73 8.66
CA LYS A 651 -6.92 -16.02 8.72
C LYS A 651 -6.74 -14.74 9.56
N ALA A 652 -7.37 -13.63 9.16
CA ALA A 652 -7.41 -12.40 9.96
C ALA A 652 -8.56 -12.50 10.98
N GLY A 653 -8.34 -12.20 12.25
CA GLY A 653 -9.30 -12.39 13.34
C GLY A 653 -9.61 -13.87 13.57
N ALA A 654 -8.97 -14.49 14.56
CA ALA A 654 -9.16 -15.92 14.84
C ALA A 654 -10.63 -16.27 15.06
N GLN A 655 -11.39 -15.38 15.71
CA GLN A 655 -12.79 -15.55 16.07
C GLN A 655 -13.78 -14.79 15.18
N ASP A 656 -13.31 -13.99 14.21
CA ASP A 656 -14.20 -13.22 13.33
C ASP A 656 -14.91 -14.17 12.35
N PRO A 657 -16.26 -14.33 12.40
CA PRO A 657 -16.99 -15.22 11.52
C PRO A 657 -17.03 -14.73 10.07
N LEU A 658 -16.81 -13.43 9.83
CA LEU A 658 -16.78 -12.83 8.51
C LEU A 658 -15.42 -13.00 7.84
N SER A 659 -14.36 -13.20 8.61
CA SER A 659 -13.03 -13.33 8.06
C SER A 659 -12.85 -14.62 7.26
N GLY A 660 -12.40 -14.48 6.02
CA GLY A 660 -12.02 -15.58 5.15
C GLY A 660 -10.50 -15.70 5.00
N SER A 661 -10.05 -16.34 3.92
CA SER A 661 -8.62 -16.43 3.64
C SER A 661 -8.06 -15.05 3.22
N PRO A 662 -6.89 -14.64 3.75
CA PRO A 662 -6.40 -13.27 3.66
C PRO A 662 -6.12 -12.82 2.22
N ALA A 663 -6.24 -11.51 1.97
CA ALA A 663 -5.82 -10.94 0.69
C ALA A 663 -4.37 -11.32 0.33
N GLN A 664 -4.15 -11.71 -0.94
CA GLN A 664 -2.84 -12.18 -1.42
C GLN A 664 -1.78 -11.07 -1.52
N ASP A 665 -2.21 -9.82 -1.72
CA ASP A 665 -1.38 -8.64 -1.51
C ASP A 665 -2.28 -7.53 -0.94
N PHE A 666 -2.12 -7.25 0.35
CA PHE A 666 -2.95 -6.33 1.13
C PHE A 666 -2.32 -4.94 1.16
N LEU A 667 -2.81 -4.08 0.27
CA LEU A 667 -2.29 -2.73 0.07
C LEU A 667 -2.60 -1.80 1.23
N THR A 668 -3.66 -2.06 1.99
CA THR A 668 -3.99 -1.34 3.23
C THR A 668 -2.79 -1.39 4.21
N GLY A 669 -2.30 -2.59 4.52
CA GLY A 669 -1.13 -2.76 5.40
C GLY A 669 0.16 -2.21 4.80
N LYS A 670 0.35 -2.34 3.47
CA LYS A 670 1.47 -1.68 2.77
C LYS A 670 1.44 -0.16 2.94
N GLY A 671 0.26 0.44 2.81
CA GLY A 671 0.05 1.87 2.98
C GLY A 671 0.38 2.33 4.40
N GLY A 672 -0.20 1.68 5.43
CA GLY A 672 0.11 1.97 6.83
C GLY A 672 1.60 1.83 7.15
N PHE A 673 2.25 0.76 6.67
CA PHE A 673 3.69 0.56 6.84
C PHE A 673 4.54 1.72 6.27
N LEU A 674 4.21 2.23 5.07
CA LEU A 674 4.88 3.40 4.50
C LEU A 674 4.65 4.68 5.32
N GLN A 675 3.51 4.79 6.01
CA GLN A 675 3.22 5.92 6.89
C GLN A 675 4.12 5.96 8.13
N VAL A 676 4.60 4.82 8.62
CA VAL A 676 5.57 4.80 9.74
C VAL A 676 6.81 5.62 9.40
N PHE A 677 7.29 5.55 8.16
CA PHE A 677 8.46 6.31 7.70
C PHE A 677 8.10 7.74 7.31
N THR A 678 7.01 7.92 6.55
CA THR A 678 6.64 9.23 5.99
C THR A 678 6.01 10.18 7.01
N HIS A 679 5.32 9.67 8.03
CA HIS A 679 4.56 10.44 9.02
C HIS A 679 4.99 10.16 10.48
N GLY A 680 5.46 8.95 10.77
CA GLY A 680 6.00 8.58 12.09
C GLY A 680 7.40 9.14 12.31
N LEU A 681 8.40 8.57 11.65
CA LEU A 681 9.81 8.92 11.85
C LEU A 681 10.16 10.37 11.47
N THR A 682 9.47 10.96 10.49
CA THR A 682 9.65 12.38 10.12
C THR A 682 8.85 13.34 11.00
N GLY A 683 7.80 12.86 11.66
CA GLY A 683 6.77 13.69 12.29
C GLY A 683 5.94 14.54 11.30
N LEU A 684 5.91 14.18 10.01
CA LEU A 684 5.26 14.98 8.97
C LEU A 684 3.77 15.22 9.26
N ARG A 685 3.36 16.48 9.32
CA ARG A 685 1.95 16.89 9.26
C ARG A 685 1.78 18.10 8.34
N LEU A 686 0.77 18.09 7.49
CA LEU A 686 0.52 19.19 6.55
C LEU A 686 -0.13 20.37 7.26
N ARG A 687 0.25 21.59 6.89
CA ARG A 687 -0.36 22.86 7.34
C ARG A 687 -0.70 23.74 6.15
N GLU A 688 -1.55 24.74 6.35
CA GLU A 688 -1.93 25.68 5.30
C GLU A 688 -0.79 26.59 4.84
N ASP A 689 0.27 26.74 5.62
CA ASP A 689 1.39 27.65 5.38
C ASP A 689 2.76 26.92 5.34
N GLY A 690 2.78 25.61 5.59
CA GLY A 690 3.99 24.81 5.59
C GLY A 690 3.76 23.34 5.91
N VAL A 691 4.82 22.69 6.37
CA VAL A 691 4.76 21.33 6.92
C VAL A 691 5.32 21.33 8.34
N ARG A 692 4.75 20.53 9.24
CA ARG A 692 5.35 20.23 10.54
C ARG A 692 6.31 19.06 10.38
N LEU A 693 7.49 19.15 10.98
CA LEU A 693 8.46 18.05 11.11
C LEU A 693 8.93 17.95 12.57
N ASP A 694 9.04 16.72 13.05
CA ASP A 694 9.46 16.39 14.41
C ASP A 694 10.19 15.04 14.42
N PRO A 695 11.37 14.98 13.77
CA PRO A 695 11.98 13.72 13.38
C PRO A 695 12.49 12.91 14.58
N LEU A 696 12.38 11.59 14.50
CA LEU A 696 12.84 10.62 15.48
C LEU A 696 13.54 9.46 14.78
N LEU A 697 14.60 8.92 15.39
CA LEU A 697 15.30 7.75 14.88
C LEU A 697 15.49 6.69 15.97
N PRO A 698 14.90 5.49 15.83
CA PRO A 698 15.18 4.38 16.73
C PRO A 698 16.63 3.90 16.59
N PRO A 699 17.29 3.43 17.66
CA PRO A 699 18.70 3.05 17.65
C PRO A 699 19.02 1.90 16.69
N GLN A 700 18.04 1.06 16.36
CA GLN A 700 18.17 -0.05 15.41
C GLN A 700 18.35 0.42 13.95
N LEU A 701 18.12 1.71 13.66
CA LEU A 701 18.31 2.34 12.36
C LEU A 701 19.49 3.33 12.39
N GLY A 702 20.61 2.95 13.00
CA GLY A 702 21.74 3.83 13.34
C GLY A 702 22.44 4.55 12.17
N LYS A 703 22.39 4.02 10.95
CA LYS A 703 22.88 4.70 9.73
C LYS A 703 21.85 5.70 9.15
N GLY A 704 20.67 5.78 9.75
CA GLY A 704 19.63 6.73 9.39
C GLY A 704 18.66 6.23 8.33
N VAL A 705 17.68 7.09 8.04
CA VAL A 705 16.64 6.87 7.03
C VAL A 705 16.61 8.06 6.10
N THR A 706 16.56 7.83 4.79
CA THR A 706 16.43 8.90 3.79
C THR A 706 15.13 8.75 3.01
N LEU A 707 14.32 9.79 3.00
CA LEU A 707 13.14 9.93 2.17
C LEU A 707 13.45 10.96 1.08
N THR A 708 13.28 10.57 -0.18
CA THR A 708 13.51 11.47 -1.32
C THR A 708 12.21 11.79 -2.04
N GLY A 709 12.14 12.98 -2.63
CA GLY A 709 11.03 13.35 -3.50
C GLY A 709 9.69 13.62 -2.81
N LEU A 710 9.70 14.02 -1.54
CA LEU A 710 8.50 14.47 -0.82
C LEU A 710 7.94 15.75 -1.47
N ARG A 711 6.62 15.95 -1.37
CA ARG A 711 5.89 17.01 -2.07
C ARG A 711 5.08 17.89 -1.14
N TYR A 712 5.14 19.19 -1.39
CA TYR A 712 4.28 20.17 -0.74
C TYR A 712 4.07 21.36 -1.67
N ARG A 713 2.82 21.62 -2.09
CA ARG A 713 2.39 22.76 -2.91
C ARG A 713 3.26 23.02 -4.14
N GLY A 714 3.58 21.96 -4.89
CA GLY A 714 4.45 22.03 -6.06
C GLY A 714 5.96 22.07 -5.78
N ARG A 715 6.38 22.13 -4.50
CA ARG A 715 7.78 21.96 -4.09
C ARG A 715 8.15 20.48 -4.00
N THR A 716 9.44 20.20 -4.17
CA THR A 716 10.05 18.89 -3.90
C THR A 716 11.12 19.05 -2.84
N TYR A 717 11.12 18.19 -1.83
CA TYR A 717 12.13 18.20 -0.78
C TYR A 717 12.50 16.78 -0.34
N ASP A 718 13.70 16.63 0.22
CA ASP A 718 14.21 15.39 0.79
C ASP A 718 14.37 15.55 2.31
N ILE A 719 14.25 14.43 3.04
CA ILE A 719 14.57 14.34 4.47
C ILE A 719 15.56 13.19 4.68
N ALA A 720 16.72 13.49 5.26
CA ALA A 720 17.68 12.49 5.74
C ALA A 720 17.75 12.54 7.27
N ILE A 721 17.13 11.56 7.93
CA ILE A 721 17.11 11.41 9.38
C ILE A 721 18.40 10.73 9.82
N GLY A 722 19.33 11.48 10.40
CA GLY A 722 20.57 10.96 10.99
C GLY A 722 20.47 10.77 12.51
N PRO A 723 21.45 10.11 13.14
CA PRO A 723 21.41 9.73 14.56
C PRO A 723 21.38 10.91 15.56
N VAL A 724 21.83 12.08 15.12
CA VAL A 724 21.87 13.32 15.91
C VAL A 724 21.13 14.45 15.19
N THR A 725 21.35 14.57 13.89
CA THR A 725 20.81 15.64 13.06
C THR A 725 20.00 15.07 11.91
N THR A 726 18.80 15.62 11.69
CA THR A 726 18.00 15.42 10.50
C THR A 726 18.21 16.56 9.52
N THR A 727 18.50 16.25 8.25
CA THR A 727 18.68 17.23 7.19
C THR A 727 17.45 17.27 6.30
N VAL A 728 16.86 18.46 6.15
CA VAL A 728 15.75 18.72 5.23
C VAL A 728 16.28 19.56 4.08
N ARG A 729 16.12 19.12 2.84
CA ARG A 729 16.67 19.82 1.66
C ARG A 729 15.59 20.12 0.65
N LEU A 730 15.43 21.39 0.30
CA LEU A 730 14.62 21.83 -0.84
C LEU A 730 15.33 21.43 -2.12
N ILE A 731 14.69 20.60 -2.93
CA ILE A 731 15.21 20.12 -4.22
C ILE A 731 14.72 21.02 -5.34
N SER A 732 13.44 21.43 -5.30
CA SER A 732 12.88 22.34 -6.29
C SER A 732 11.65 23.08 -5.75
N GLY A 733 11.39 24.25 -6.33
CA GLY A 733 10.27 25.12 -5.96
C GLY A 733 10.68 26.26 -5.02
N ALA A 734 9.71 27.11 -4.68
CA ALA A 734 9.95 28.28 -3.83
C ALA A 734 10.12 27.89 -2.34
N PRO A 735 10.86 28.69 -1.54
CA PRO A 735 10.96 28.49 -0.10
C PRO A 735 9.58 28.34 0.58
N PHE A 736 9.54 27.57 1.66
CA PHE A 736 8.33 27.36 2.45
C PHE A 736 8.64 27.10 3.92
N THR A 737 7.63 27.23 4.77
CA THR A 737 7.76 27.08 6.23
C THR A 737 7.82 25.62 6.64
N VAL A 738 8.78 25.30 7.50
CA VAL A 738 8.87 24.06 8.25
C VAL A 738 8.61 24.39 9.72
N HIS A 739 7.46 23.94 10.24
CA HIS A 739 7.10 24.06 11.64
C HIS A 739 7.83 22.99 12.45
N THR A 740 8.57 23.38 13.47
CA THR A 740 9.27 22.46 14.39
C THR A 740 8.77 22.67 15.82
N PRO A 741 9.09 21.77 16.77
CA PRO A 741 8.83 22.01 18.18
C PRO A 741 9.47 23.30 18.74
N THR A 742 10.55 23.79 18.12
CA THR A 742 11.25 25.02 18.52
C THR A 742 10.80 26.26 17.78
N GLY A 743 9.79 26.14 16.90
CA GLY A 743 9.20 27.24 16.15
C GLY A 743 9.30 27.08 14.62
N PRO A 744 8.63 27.96 13.85
CA PRO A 744 8.67 27.92 12.40
C PRO A 744 10.07 28.30 11.87
N ARG A 745 10.52 27.59 10.83
CA ARG A 745 11.79 27.81 10.14
C ARG A 745 11.55 27.86 8.64
N LEU A 746 12.20 28.78 7.93
CA LEU A 746 12.08 28.84 6.48
C LEU A 746 13.08 27.87 5.82
N LEU A 747 12.59 27.00 4.93
CA LEU A 747 13.43 26.14 4.11
C LEU A 747 13.71 26.81 2.77
N THR A 748 14.91 27.36 2.60
CA THR A 748 15.38 27.99 1.35
C THR A 748 16.35 27.12 0.55
N GLY A 749 17.07 26.22 1.23
CA GLY A 749 18.01 25.28 0.64
C GLY A 749 18.11 24.05 1.52
N THR A 750 18.88 24.13 2.60
CA THR A 750 19.01 23.04 3.58
C THR A 750 18.70 23.54 4.99
N LEU A 751 17.96 22.76 5.76
CA LEU A 751 17.65 22.99 7.16
C LEU A 751 18.12 21.78 7.98
N ALA A 752 18.88 22.04 9.04
CA ALA A 752 19.23 21.04 10.04
C ALA A 752 18.23 21.10 11.20
N LEU A 753 17.68 19.94 11.55
CA LEU A 753 16.78 19.73 12.67
C LEU A 753 17.44 18.76 13.66
N ALA A 754 17.20 18.94 14.96
CA ALA A 754 17.61 17.92 15.93
C ALA A 754 16.79 16.64 15.71
N THR A 755 17.44 15.49 15.68
CA THR A 755 16.76 14.19 15.66
C THR A 755 16.45 13.78 17.09
N ARG A 756 15.17 13.49 17.38
CA ARG A 756 14.78 12.97 18.70
C ARG A 756 15.30 11.55 18.89
N ARG A 757 15.84 11.30 20.09
CA ARG A 757 16.42 10.02 20.53
C ARG A 757 15.89 9.64 21.92
N PRO A 758 14.60 9.26 22.05
CA PRO A 758 14.04 8.88 23.36
C PRO A 758 14.75 7.69 24.00
N ASP A 759 15.43 6.87 23.20
CA ASP A 759 16.28 5.77 23.66
C ASP A 759 17.47 6.25 24.52
N LEU A 760 17.93 7.49 24.32
CA LEU A 760 19.01 8.12 25.07
C LEU A 760 18.55 8.85 26.34
N ALA A 761 17.25 8.79 26.68
CA ALA A 761 16.79 9.27 27.97
C ALA A 761 17.60 8.59 29.10
N ARG A 762 17.82 9.27 30.22
CA ARG A 762 18.55 8.67 31.34
C ARG A 762 17.80 7.46 31.88
N THR A 763 18.53 6.42 32.28
CA THR A 763 17.98 5.19 32.87
C THR A 763 19.04 4.48 33.70
N THR A 764 18.59 3.75 34.71
CA THR A 764 19.39 2.77 35.46
C THR A 764 19.34 1.38 34.83
N ASP A 765 18.43 1.16 33.88
CA ASP A 765 18.33 -0.07 33.13
C ASP A 765 19.33 -0.10 31.95
N ALA A 766 20.39 -0.88 32.13
CA ALA A 766 21.46 -1.09 31.16
C ALA A 766 21.00 -1.93 29.94
N ALA A 767 19.91 -2.68 30.05
CA ALA A 767 19.36 -3.47 28.95
C ALA A 767 18.48 -2.65 28.00
N ARG A 768 17.90 -1.53 28.46
CA ARG A 768 17.00 -0.72 27.64
C ARG A 768 17.61 -0.32 26.29
N CYS A 769 16.92 -0.68 25.23
CA CYS A 769 17.25 -0.46 23.82
C CYS A 769 18.56 -1.08 23.35
N ARG A 770 19.06 -2.09 24.07
CA ARG A 770 20.23 -2.86 23.66
C ARG A 770 19.89 -3.91 22.60
N PRO A 771 20.89 -4.34 21.80
CA PRO A 771 20.73 -5.49 20.93
C PRO A 771 20.28 -6.72 21.72
N VAL A 772 19.25 -7.37 21.22
CA VAL A 772 18.64 -8.55 21.84
C VAL A 772 18.33 -9.59 20.78
N THR A 773 18.54 -10.87 21.11
CA THR A 773 18.18 -12.01 20.28
C THR A 773 17.37 -13.01 21.09
N ALA A 774 16.51 -13.78 20.41
CA ALA A 774 15.77 -14.88 21.03
C ALA A 774 15.93 -16.16 20.23
N THR A 775 15.83 -17.30 20.90
CA THR A 775 15.85 -18.62 20.26
C THR A 775 14.65 -18.85 19.35
N SER A 776 13.51 -18.27 19.71
CA SER A 776 12.27 -18.29 18.95
C SER A 776 11.36 -17.14 19.38
N GLU A 777 10.39 -16.79 18.54
CA GLU A 777 9.49 -15.67 18.76
C GLU A 777 8.11 -15.99 18.15
N ILE A 778 7.04 -15.65 18.87
CA ILE A 778 5.71 -15.60 18.27
C ILE A 778 5.62 -14.40 17.31
N PRO A 779 4.98 -14.54 16.13
CA PRO A 779 4.71 -13.42 15.24
C PRO A 779 4.01 -12.24 15.96
N GLY A 780 4.74 -11.13 16.13
CA GLY A 780 4.26 -9.92 16.81
C GLY A 780 4.77 -9.76 18.25
N LEU A 781 5.36 -10.78 18.86
CA LEU A 781 5.92 -10.77 20.22
C LEU A 781 7.44 -10.97 20.16
N TYR A 782 8.12 -9.96 19.62
CA TYR A 782 9.55 -10.03 19.27
C TYR A 782 10.45 -9.66 20.45
N ALA A 783 11.68 -10.17 20.45
CA ALA A 783 12.66 -10.02 21.53
C ALA A 783 12.95 -8.55 21.88
N ALA A 784 12.91 -7.67 20.87
CA ALA A 784 13.06 -6.22 21.05
C ALA A 784 12.07 -5.64 22.06
N ALA A 785 10.87 -6.23 22.18
CA ALA A 785 9.86 -5.80 23.13
C ALA A 785 10.29 -5.95 24.59
N ALA A 786 11.14 -6.93 24.92
CA ALA A 786 11.59 -7.15 26.29
C ALA A 786 12.64 -6.15 26.78
N VAL A 787 13.04 -5.19 25.94
CA VAL A 787 14.05 -4.18 26.28
C VAL A 787 13.68 -2.81 25.70
N ASP A 788 12.44 -2.60 25.26
CA ASP A 788 12.09 -1.38 24.53
C ASP A 788 11.63 -0.24 25.46
N GLY A 789 11.53 -0.51 26.76
CA GLY A 789 11.12 0.44 27.78
C GLY A 789 9.61 0.71 27.82
N SER A 790 8.78 -0.07 27.12
CA SER A 790 7.32 0.07 27.13
C SER A 790 6.66 -1.04 27.96
N PRO A 791 5.67 -0.69 28.80
CA PRO A 791 4.89 -1.69 29.54
C PRO A 791 3.82 -2.39 28.68
N ALA A 792 3.60 -1.92 27.44
CA ALA A 792 2.50 -2.34 26.58
C ALA A 792 2.92 -3.37 25.51
N THR A 793 4.21 -3.63 25.38
CA THR A 793 4.79 -4.62 24.47
C THR A 793 5.36 -5.79 25.26
N SER A 794 5.51 -6.94 24.59
CA SER A 794 6.15 -8.11 25.20
C SER A 794 6.77 -9.04 24.16
N TRP A 795 7.80 -9.77 24.59
CA TRP A 795 8.34 -10.93 23.90
C TRP A 795 7.69 -12.20 24.41
N SER A 796 7.50 -13.19 23.53
CA SER A 796 7.14 -14.55 23.92
C SER A 796 7.75 -15.57 22.93
N PRO A 797 8.30 -16.70 23.41
CA PRO A 797 8.86 -17.72 22.54
C PRO A 797 7.77 -18.49 21.78
N ALA A 798 8.13 -19.09 20.64
CA ALA A 798 7.19 -19.82 19.79
C ALA A 798 6.75 -21.19 20.33
N GLY A 799 7.15 -21.55 21.55
CA GLY A 799 6.83 -22.83 22.19
C GLY A 799 7.14 -22.79 23.68
N ALA A 800 7.06 -23.94 24.36
CA ALA A 800 7.17 -24.02 25.82
C ALA A 800 8.47 -23.45 26.40
N THR A 801 9.59 -23.59 25.68
CA THR A 801 10.90 -23.12 26.12
C THR A 801 11.45 -22.08 25.14
N GLY A 802 12.04 -21.02 25.68
CA GLY A 802 12.82 -20.09 24.88
C GLY A 802 13.82 -19.31 25.72
N ALA A 803 14.86 -18.81 25.08
CA ALA A 803 15.86 -17.96 25.71
C ALA A 803 15.98 -16.64 24.97
N LEU A 804 16.10 -15.56 25.73
CA LEU A 804 16.36 -14.19 25.29
C LEU A 804 17.75 -13.78 25.77
N THR A 805 18.59 -13.25 24.88
CA THR A 805 19.96 -12.82 25.16
C THR A 805 20.14 -11.34 24.82
N VAL A 806 20.56 -10.53 25.78
CA VAL A 806 20.80 -9.08 25.65
C VAL A 806 22.30 -8.80 25.65
N ASP A 807 22.81 -8.01 24.69
CA ASP A 807 24.19 -7.48 24.70
C ASP A 807 24.21 -6.07 25.32
N LEU A 808 24.69 -5.96 26.55
CA LEU A 808 24.83 -4.70 27.30
C LEU A 808 25.88 -3.75 26.67
N GLY A 809 26.63 -4.24 25.68
CA GLY A 809 27.58 -3.48 24.87
C GLY A 809 28.98 -3.39 25.45
N ARG A 810 29.13 -3.52 26.77
CA ARG A 810 30.44 -3.61 27.45
C ARG A 810 30.36 -4.52 28.67
N ALA A 811 31.47 -5.16 29.01
CA ALA A 811 31.58 -5.92 30.24
C ALA A 811 31.62 -4.98 31.45
N ALA A 812 30.67 -5.12 32.37
CA ALA A 812 30.63 -4.38 33.63
C ALA A 812 29.94 -5.21 34.72
N PRO A 813 30.14 -4.91 36.01
CA PRO A 813 29.42 -5.58 37.09
C PRO A 813 27.91 -5.40 36.91
N VAL A 814 27.14 -6.50 37.02
CA VAL A 814 25.68 -6.48 37.01
C VAL A 814 25.16 -6.65 38.44
N THR A 815 24.36 -5.71 38.92
CA THR A 815 23.86 -5.68 40.30
C THR A 815 22.50 -6.35 40.46
N SER A 816 21.61 -6.24 39.48
CA SER A 816 20.35 -6.99 39.41
C SER A 816 19.94 -7.31 37.97
N ILE A 817 19.18 -8.39 37.81
CA ILE A 817 18.49 -8.79 36.58
C ILE A 817 17.06 -9.14 36.95
N GLU A 818 16.10 -8.32 36.51
CA GLU A 818 14.71 -8.35 36.96
C GLU A 818 13.77 -8.46 35.76
N PRO A 819 13.27 -9.67 35.45
CA PRO A 819 12.23 -9.85 34.44
C PRO A 819 10.87 -9.37 34.95
N GLU A 820 10.20 -8.55 34.14
CA GLU A 820 8.80 -8.18 34.27
C GLU A 820 7.97 -9.07 33.34
N TRP A 821 7.09 -9.89 33.90
CA TRP A 821 6.31 -10.86 33.14
C TRP A 821 5.09 -10.24 32.46
N ALA A 822 4.70 -10.82 31.32
CA ALA A 822 3.40 -10.56 30.70
C ALA A 822 2.27 -11.30 31.43
N ASP A 823 1.07 -11.33 30.85
CA ASP A 823 -0.11 -11.94 31.48
C ASP A 823 0.03 -13.45 31.73
N VAL A 824 0.92 -14.12 30.99
CA VAL A 824 1.30 -15.53 31.22
C VAL A 824 2.73 -15.58 31.77
N PRO A 825 2.92 -15.84 33.07
CA PRO A 825 4.25 -16.00 33.67
C PRO A 825 4.83 -17.40 33.36
N PRO A 826 6.16 -17.58 33.44
CA PRO A 826 6.78 -18.89 33.28
C PRO A 826 6.57 -19.78 34.50
N SER A 827 6.58 -21.10 34.29
CA SER A 827 6.60 -22.10 35.37
C SER A 827 8.00 -22.19 36.00
N SER A 828 9.05 -21.96 35.21
CA SER A 828 10.43 -21.90 35.67
C SER A 828 11.23 -20.91 34.81
N TYR A 829 12.26 -20.28 35.37
CA TYR A 829 13.19 -19.45 34.60
C TYR A 829 14.62 -19.55 35.11
N ARG A 830 15.58 -19.26 34.23
CA ARG A 830 17.01 -19.24 34.54
C ARG A 830 17.65 -17.95 34.04
N LEU A 831 18.46 -17.35 34.89
CA LEU A 831 19.27 -16.18 34.57
C LEU A 831 20.74 -16.56 34.48
N GLU A 832 21.37 -16.16 33.38
CA GLU A 832 22.78 -16.44 33.10
C GLU A 832 23.49 -15.16 32.62
N THR A 833 24.77 -15.07 32.92
CA THR A 833 25.64 -13.98 32.50
C THR A 833 26.85 -14.51 31.75
N SER A 834 27.35 -13.72 30.80
CA SER A 834 28.58 -14.00 30.07
C SER A 834 29.38 -12.74 29.78
N SER A 835 30.71 -12.82 29.88
CA SER A 835 31.61 -11.73 29.51
C SER A 835 32.02 -11.77 28.03
N ASP A 836 31.99 -12.95 27.41
CA ASP A 836 32.45 -13.20 26.03
C ASP A 836 31.34 -13.70 25.09
N GLY A 837 30.19 -14.07 25.63
CA GLY A 837 29.02 -14.61 24.92
C GLY A 837 29.08 -16.10 24.60
N THR A 838 30.17 -16.79 24.94
CA THR A 838 30.36 -18.22 24.70
C THR A 838 30.35 -19.03 25.99
N HIS A 839 30.91 -18.48 27.07
CA HIS A 839 30.90 -19.12 28.39
C HIS A 839 29.81 -18.51 29.27
N TRP A 840 28.81 -19.31 29.59
CA TRP A 840 27.64 -18.90 30.36
C TRP A 840 27.72 -19.45 31.78
N GLN A 841 27.42 -18.60 32.75
CA GLN A 841 27.38 -18.97 34.17
C GLN A 841 26.07 -18.49 34.80
N PRO A 842 25.52 -19.20 35.80
CA PRO A 842 24.37 -18.72 36.56
C PRO A 842 24.63 -17.32 37.13
N TYR A 843 23.64 -16.44 37.02
CA TYR A 843 23.75 -15.07 37.49
C TYR A 843 24.07 -15.00 38.99
N ARG A 844 25.02 -14.13 39.35
CA ARG A 844 25.34 -13.72 40.72
C ARG A 844 25.50 -12.19 40.75
N ALA A 845 24.95 -11.54 41.76
CA ALA A 845 25.11 -10.09 41.92
C ALA A 845 26.59 -9.70 41.99
N GLY A 846 26.98 -8.67 41.24
CA GLY A 846 28.35 -8.21 41.07
C GLY A 846 29.16 -8.93 39.99
N ALA A 847 28.60 -9.96 39.33
CA ALA A 847 29.27 -10.64 38.22
C ALA A 847 29.54 -9.67 37.07
N VAL A 848 30.76 -9.68 36.53
CA VAL A 848 31.11 -8.89 35.35
C VAL A 848 30.53 -9.57 34.12
N ALA A 849 29.57 -8.91 33.47
CA ALA A 849 28.88 -9.44 32.30
C ALA A 849 28.83 -8.39 31.19
N ARG A 850 28.99 -8.87 29.95
CA ARG A 850 28.64 -8.12 28.74
C ARG A 850 27.27 -8.55 28.23
N GLN A 851 26.92 -9.82 28.40
CA GLN A 851 25.67 -10.39 27.95
C GLN A 851 24.90 -11.01 29.12
N VAL A 852 23.58 -10.88 29.05
CA VAL A 852 22.62 -11.48 29.98
C VAL A 852 21.70 -12.39 29.17
N ARG A 853 21.39 -13.57 29.71
CA ARG A 853 20.41 -14.48 29.14
C ARG A 853 19.33 -14.82 30.15
N LEU A 854 18.09 -14.70 29.72
CA LEU A 854 16.90 -15.20 30.41
C LEU A 854 16.37 -16.40 29.62
N THR A 855 16.33 -17.58 30.25
CA THR A 855 15.62 -18.76 29.71
C THR A 855 14.32 -18.92 30.47
N VAL A 856 13.22 -19.08 29.75
CA VAL A 856 11.88 -19.30 30.31
C VAL A 856 11.34 -20.66 29.91
N GLU A 857 10.61 -21.29 30.82
CA GLU A 857 9.85 -22.50 30.59
C GLU A 857 8.38 -22.24 30.94
N SER A 858 7.49 -22.70 30.08
CA SER A 858 6.04 -22.54 30.20
C SER A 858 5.41 -23.89 30.52
N GLU A 859 4.35 -23.89 31.33
CA GLU A 859 3.57 -25.10 31.61
C GLU A 859 2.84 -25.62 30.36
N ASP A 860 2.33 -24.71 29.53
CA ASP A 860 1.61 -25.00 28.29
C ASP A 860 2.33 -24.39 27.08
N ALA A 861 2.73 -25.23 26.11
CA ALA A 861 3.37 -24.79 24.88
C ALA A 861 2.48 -23.92 23.98
N GLN A 862 1.16 -23.99 24.14
CA GLN A 862 0.18 -23.18 23.41
C GLN A 862 -0.10 -21.83 24.09
N LYS A 863 0.33 -21.66 25.33
CA LYS A 863 0.27 -20.41 26.10
C LYS A 863 1.66 -20.12 26.67
N PRO A 864 2.65 -19.83 25.81
CA PRO A 864 4.00 -19.61 26.26
C PRO A 864 4.11 -18.35 27.12
N ALA A 865 5.04 -18.39 28.07
CA ALA A 865 5.32 -17.27 28.95
C ALA A 865 5.75 -16.02 28.16
N GLY A 866 5.42 -14.85 28.69
CA GLY A 866 5.82 -13.58 28.08
C GLY A 866 6.66 -12.73 29.01
N VAL A 867 7.53 -11.90 28.43
CA VAL A 867 8.38 -10.93 29.13
C VAL A 867 8.04 -9.54 28.59
N ARG A 868 7.53 -8.67 29.44
CA ARG A 868 7.30 -7.25 29.12
C ARG A 868 8.61 -6.50 29.06
N GLU A 869 9.44 -6.62 30.10
CA GLU A 869 10.73 -5.94 30.17
C GLU A 869 11.74 -6.81 30.93
N LEU A 870 13.01 -6.80 30.54
CA LEU A 870 14.12 -7.41 31.26
C LEU A 870 15.05 -6.30 31.72
N ARG A 871 14.88 -5.87 32.98
CA ARG A 871 15.67 -4.77 33.54
C ARG A 871 17.00 -5.27 34.06
N VAL A 872 18.09 -4.60 33.70
CA VAL A 872 19.44 -4.96 34.15
C VAL A 872 20.10 -3.74 34.79
N ALA A 873 20.45 -3.83 36.07
CA ALA A 873 21.13 -2.76 36.76
C ALA A 873 22.67 -2.92 36.71
N GLN A 874 23.38 -1.80 36.54
CA GLN A 874 24.83 -1.67 36.68
C GLN A 874 25.14 -0.56 37.72
N PRO A 875 26.32 -0.58 38.38
CA PRO A 875 26.72 0.41 39.38
C PRO A 875 26.69 1.86 38.90
#